data_AF-A0A2N2PUK2-F1
#
_entry.id   AF-A0A2N2PUK2-F1
#
_cell.length_a   1.000
_cell.length_b   1.000
_cell.length_c   1.000
_cell.angle_alpha   90.00
_cell.angle_beta   90.00
_cell.angle_gamma   90.00
#
_symmetry.space_group_name_H-M   'P 1'
#
loop_
_entity.id
_entity.type
_entity.pdbx_description
1 polymer ?
#
loop_
_entity_poly.entity_id
_entity_poly.type
_entity_poly.pdbx_seq_one_letter_code
_entity_poly.pdbx_strand_id
1 'polypeptide(L)'
;MLQAYAELTYASFLIIFAGLAFIWGIALLRRDADRKEKGATDADATNARDPVRHAFYSLLITRYSLLITRFLLLALIFAIGIAPFLANLLPDLRTEGDFFASGGGFADLFSADLAGYLAPTQLHPVLGGIVRGWSASVAEPGGAAQLPVDKGQQVYLGYTALVLASVGVWHRRRQRETWFWLVAALVFFTLTLGPSLRVAGRDLGLPLPFALVAKLPFFEGNRYPSRYSVMLLLSLAPLVALGFRISDFGFRIMLRRSSPQSAIRNPQLMLCVPFLLMTAMLLFEHLSVPLPLSDLRVPALYDRVAAEPGDFALLELPLGWRNGARVAGKGDILIMQQLWYQTYHGKRVLGGNTSRNPEFKFQYFSEDPTLARLIALTNAADLPQHTALRAALAADTITAADRARARDWAAALGIRYVMVHRDKLPPATEAALQALLPVALVAEEGNLALYQVTGDLRPAQDYQVGGDDGRLILAEGWSPPVLGPAGADAAVYAQRDGARLLLPLAPEATRVRFYGRSVAPDQRLTLQVDGRIIASRAFSQETGWLTFDIPADPRRPLLSDVRLRFSSLVPVAEFGRGPWPVGRTGAASPVSILVRSAGEETGDFAHVYVNGIDLAPNQRGYNLVALDPADGHLLVVGAFDTHADAAASGRLAEWVGALPVGALVAGTVRDEASLGLGQEAVDALRTLGVAVDLRGDFRWGHAFVGAAGAPANTALEAVNGIRPAQVAVGLPVSLAKVFAPTWARNGVFGNLRKANRASYLILSP
;
A
#
# COMPACT_ATOMS: atom_id res chain seq x y z
N MET A 1 -5.91 -3.82 -16.97
CA MET A 1 -4.44 -3.94 -17.15
C MET A 1 -3.72 -3.12 -16.08
N LEU A 2 -3.70 -3.60 -14.83
CA LEU A 2 -3.08 -2.88 -13.69
C LEU A 2 -2.25 -3.86 -12.87
N GLN A 3 -1.06 -4.22 -13.36
CA GLN A 3 -0.08 -5.01 -12.60
C GLN A 3 1.38 -4.83 -13.06
N ALA A 4 1.69 -3.71 -13.70
CA ALA A 4 3.00 -3.43 -14.29
C ALA A 4 4.16 -3.40 -13.27
N TYR A 5 3.88 -2.99 -12.02
CA TYR A 5 4.95 -2.68 -11.07
C TYR A 5 5.44 -3.88 -10.25
N ALA A 6 4.62 -4.93 -10.09
CA ALA A 6 5.10 -6.18 -9.49
C ALA A 6 6.30 -6.75 -10.29
N GLU A 7 6.39 -6.42 -11.58
CA GLU A 7 7.47 -6.83 -12.47
C GLU A 7 8.69 -5.90 -12.49
N LEU A 8 8.57 -4.66 -12.02
CA LEU A 8 9.72 -3.73 -11.89
C LEU A 8 10.74 -4.21 -10.84
N THR A 9 10.30 -5.04 -9.88
CA THR A 9 11.24 -5.75 -8.99
C THR A 9 12.19 -6.66 -9.79
N TYR A 10 11.69 -7.38 -10.80
CA TYR A 10 12.56 -8.21 -11.67
C TYR A 10 13.43 -7.37 -12.62
N ALA A 11 12.93 -6.21 -13.08
CA ALA A 11 13.77 -5.26 -13.82
C ALA A 11 14.99 -4.83 -13.00
N SER A 12 14.80 -4.58 -11.70
CA SER A 12 15.87 -4.25 -10.76
C SER A 12 16.95 -5.34 -10.70
N PHE A 13 16.56 -6.61 -10.81
CA PHE A 13 17.47 -7.77 -10.77
C PHE A 13 18.40 -7.76 -11.98
N LEU A 14 17.79 -7.57 -13.17
CA LEU A 14 18.50 -7.55 -14.43
C LEU A 14 19.41 -6.34 -14.55
N ILE A 15 19.01 -5.17 -14.03
CA ILE A 15 19.85 -3.96 -14.01
C ILE A 15 21.11 -4.21 -13.18
N ILE A 16 20.97 -4.74 -11.95
CA ILE A 16 22.12 -5.04 -11.08
C ILE A 16 23.02 -6.11 -11.71
N PHE A 17 22.44 -7.19 -12.25
CA PHE A 17 23.20 -8.25 -12.91
C PHE A 17 23.93 -7.74 -14.15
N ALA A 18 23.26 -6.95 -15.00
CA ALA A 18 23.84 -6.32 -16.17
C ALA A 18 24.97 -5.35 -15.79
N GLY A 19 24.78 -4.54 -14.74
CA GLY A 19 25.82 -3.67 -14.19
C GLY A 19 27.05 -4.46 -13.74
N LEU A 20 26.86 -5.55 -12.99
CA LEU A 20 27.95 -6.45 -12.59
C LEU A 20 28.66 -7.05 -13.81
N ALA A 21 27.92 -7.54 -14.81
CA ALA A 21 28.48 -8.11 -16.03
C ALA A 21 29.25 -7.07 -16.87
N PHE A 22 28.76 -5.83 -16.93
CA PHE A 22 29.41 -4.73 -17.63
C PHE A 22 30.73 -4.35 -16.95
N ILE A 23 30.71 -4.13 -15.63
CA ILE A 23 31.89 -3.83 -14.82
C ILE A 23 32.91 -4.96 -14.93
N TRP A 24 32.45 -6.22 -14.85
CA TRP A 24 33.31 -7.39 -15.03
C TRP A 24 33.95 -7.42 -16.42
N GLY A 25 33.18 -7.14 -17.48
CA GLY A 25 33.68 -7.02 -18.84
C GLY A 25 34.78 -5.96 -18.98
N ILE A 26 34.59 -4.78 -18.39
CA ILE A 26 35.60 -3.71 -18.36
C ILE A 26 36.86 -4.17 -17.63
N ALA A 27 36.71 -4.79 -16.45
CA ALA A 27 37.83 -5.26 -15.64
C ALA A 27 38.66 -6.33 -16.37
N LEU A 28 38.00 -7.24 -17.11
CA LEU A 28 38.66 -8.23 -17.95
C LEU A 28 39.46 -7.59 -19.08
N LEU A 29 38.86 -6.63 -19.80
CA LEU A 29 39.54 -5.92 -20.89
C LEU A 29 40.75 -5.15 -20.40
N ARG A 30 40.63 -4.46 -19.26
CA ARG A 30 41.75 -3.74 -18.62
C ARG A 30 42.88 -4.68 -18.22
N ARG A 31 42.55 -5.79 -17.57
CA ARG A 31 43.58 -6.77 -17.12
C ARG A 31 44.27 -7.47 -18.29
N ASP A 32 43.56 -7.72 -19.39
CA ASP A 32 44.16 -8.27 -20.61
C ASP A 32 45.04 -7.24 -21.33
N ALA A 33 44.70 -5.95 -21.23
CA ALA A 33 45.56 -4.88 -21.71
C ALA A 33 46.85 -4.79 -20.88
N ASP A 34 46.75 -4.72 -19.55
CA ASP A 34 47.89 -4.63 -18.63
C ASP A 34 48.85 -5.83 -18.77
N ARG A 35 48.33 -7.04 -18.99
CA ARG A 35 49.15 -8.25 -19.21
C ARG A 35 49.92 -8.21 -20.52
N LYS A 36 49.29 -7.72 -21.59
CA LYS A 36 49.93 -7.60 -22.91
C LYS A 36 50.95 -6.48 -22.94
N GLU A 37 50.70 -5.39 -22.23
CA GLU A 37 51.65 -4.29 -22.06
C GLU A 37 52.89 -4.73 -21.27
N LYS A 38 52.71 -5.46 -20.16
CA LYS A 38 53.84 -6.06 -19.40
C LYS A 38 54.64 -7.10 -20.20
N GLY A 39 53.95 -7.96 -20.96
CA GLY A 39 54.61 -8.93 -21.84
C GLY A 39 55.34 -8.29 -23.02
N ALA A 40 54.92 -7.09 -23.45
CA ALA A 40 55.64 -6.30 -24.45
C ALA A 40 56.89 -5.63 -23.84
N THR A 41 56.82 -5.10 -22.61
CA THR A 41 57.99 -4.50 -21.94
C THR A 41 59.09 -5.50 -21.56
N ASP A 42 58.75 -6.76 -21.28
CA ASP A 42 59.75 -7.81 -20.99
C ASP A 42 60.39 -8.41 -22.27
N ALA A 43 59.78 -8.22 -23.44
CA ALA A 43 60.27 -8.73 -24.73
C ALA A 43 61.02 -7.66 -25.57
N ASP A 44 60.92 -6.38 -25.23
CA ASP A 44 61.47 -5.24 -25.99
C ASP A 44 62.89 -4.83 -25.55
N ALA A 45 63.85 -5.76 -25.67
CA ALA A 45 65.28 -5.42 -25.75
C ALA A 45 65.77 -5.22 -27.20
N THR A 46 64.94 -5.42 -28.23
CA THR A 46 65.36 -5.25 -29.63
C THR A 46 64.24 -4.73 -30.54
N ASN A 47 64.49 -3.52 -31.04
CA ASN A 47 63.80 -2.65 -32.00
C ASN A 47 62.72 -3.19 -32.97
N ALA A 48 61.80 -2.25 -33.24
CA ALA A 48 60.81 -2.11 -34.31
C ALA A 48 59.44 -2.80 -34.13
N ARG A 49 58.39 -2.01 -33.76
CA ARG A 49 57.03 -2.05 -34.38
C ARG A 49 56.03 -1.06 -33.75
N ASP A 50 55.93 0.14 -34.33
CA ASP A 50 54.76 1.03 -34.20
C ASP A 50 53.42 0.42 -34.71
N PRO A 51 53.38 -0.42 -35.77
CA PRO A 51 52.14 -1.01 -36.28
C PRO A 51 51.45 -1.98 -35.30
N VAL A 52 52.22 -2.67 -34.46
CA VAL A 52 51.68 -3.66 -33.51
C VAL A 52 50.97 -2.99 -32.34
N ARG A 53 51.49 -1.83 -31.87
CA ARG A 53 50.81 -1.01 -30.87
C ARG A 53 49.50 -0.44 -31.43
N HIS A 54 49.51 0.10 -32.64
CA HIS A 54 48.29 0.57 -33.31
C HIS A 54 47.24 -0.54 -33.52
N ALA A 55 47.64 -1.72 -33.98
CA ALA A 55 46.74 -2.88 -34.12
C ALA A 55 46.20 -3.40 -32.78
N PHE A 56 46.98 -3.28 -31.71
CA PHE A 56 46.55 -3.63 -30.36
C PHE A 56 45.53 -2.65 -29.81
N TYR A 57 45.77 -1.34 -29.90
CA TYR A 57 44.79 -0.32 -29.47
C TYR A 57 43.52 -0.36 -30.31
N SER A 58 43.60 -0.61 -31.63
CA SER A 58 42.41 -0.77 -32.47
C SER A 58 41.59 -2.01 -32.07
N LEU A 59 42.23 -3.13 -31.75
CA LEU A 59 41.54 -4.32 -31.23
C LEU A 59 40.90 -4.06 -29.86
N LEU A 60 41.59 -3.33 -28.98
CA LEU A 60 41.07 -2.98 -27.65
C LEU A 60 39.84 -2.06 -27.78
N ILE A 61 39.93 -1.01 -28.59
CA ILE A 61 38.81 -0.11 -28.93
C ILE A 61 37.66 -0.94 -29.50
N THR A 62 37.91 -1.83 -30.46
CA THR A 62 36.88 -2.71 -31.04
C THR A 62 36.18 -3.56 -29.97
N ARG A 63 36.92 -4.10 -29.00
CA ARG A 63 36.35 -4.90 -27.91
C ARG A 63 35.52 -4.06 -26.93
N TYR A 64 35.97 -2.85 -26.58
CA TYR A 64 35.20 -1.90 -25.77
C TYR A 64 33.93 -1.46 -26.51
N SER A 65 34.04 -1.11 -27.79
CA SER A 65 32.90 -0.75 -28.63
C SER A 65 31.89 -1.88 -28.69
N LEU A 66 32.31 -3.13 -28.93
CA LEU A 66 31.41 -4.28 -28.96
C LEU A 66 30.72 -4.51 -27.61
N LEU A 67 31.44 -4.34 -26.49
CA LEU A 67 30.85 -4.43 -25.15
C LEU A 67 29.76 -3.36 -24.98
N ILE A 68 30.08 -2.09 -25.26
CA ILE A 68 29.15 -0.97 -25.17
C ILE A 68 27.94 -1.21 -26.07
N THR A 69 28.13 -1.61 -27.33
CA THR A 69 27.04 -1.91 -28.27
C THR A 69 26.11 -3.00 -27.75
N ARG A 70 26.63 -4.06 -27.12
CA ARG A 70 25.81 -5.13 -26.52
C ARG A 70 24.94 -4.60 -25.37
N PHE A 71 25.51 -3.77 -24.50
CA PHE A 71 24.76 -3.20 -23.38
C PHE A 71 23.79 -2.09 -23.81
N LEU A 72 24.11 -1.32 -24.85
CA LEU A 72 23.16 -0.39 -25.49
C LEU A 72 22.00 -1.15 -26.13
N LEU A 73 22.28 -2.27 -26.82
CA LEU A 73 21.24 -3.12 -27.38
C LEU A 73 20.35 -3.71 -26.26
N LEU A 74 20.96 -4.17 -25.16
CA LEU A 74 20.21 -4.66 -24.00
C LEU A 74 19.32 -3.56 -23.40
N ALA A 75 19.86 -2.35 -23.23
CA ALA A 75 19.11 -1.21 -22.73
C ALA A 75 17.96 -0.82 -23.67
N LEU A 76 18.18 -0.88 -24.99
CA LEU A 76 17.13 -0.62 -25.98
C LEU A 76 16.02 -1.68 -25.93
N ILE A 77 16.38 -2.97 -25.87
CA ILE A 77 15.42 -4.07 -25.72
C ILE A 77 14.59 -3.89 -24.44
N PHE A 78 15.25 -3.54 -23.33
CA PHE A 78 14.57 -3.24 -22.07
C PHE A 78 13.63 -2.03 -22.18
N ALA A 79 14.09 -0.92 -22.78
CA ALA A 79 13.28 0.29 -22.98
C ALA A 79 12.04 0.02 -23.84
N ILE A 80 12.19 -0.75 -24.92
CA ILE A 80 11.06 -1.17 -25.77
C ILE A 80 10.10 -2.07 -24.98
N GLY A 81 10.63 -3.03 -24.22
CA GLY A 81 9.82 -3.93 -23.41
C GLY A 81 9.03 -3.23 -22.30
N ILE A 82 9.62 -2.20 -21.66
CA ILE A 82 8.97 -1.46 -20.56
C ILE A 82 8.07 -0.32 -21.03
N ALA A 83 8.20 0.15 -22.28
CA ALA A 83 7.46 1.32 -22.77
C ALA A 83 5.92 1.21 -22.66
N PRO A 84 5.26 0.08 -23.00
CA PRO A 84 3.80 -0.05 -22.83
C PRO A 84 3.37 0.05 -21.36
N PHE A 85 4.21 -0.42 -20.44
CA PHE A 85 3.95 -0.32 -19.01
C PHE A 85 4.06 1.12 -18.51
N LEU A 86 5.11 1.85 -18.92
CA LEU A 86 5.27 3.28 -18.59
C LEU A 86 4.15 4.14 -19.19
N ALA A 87 3.71 3.84 -20.42
CA ALA A 87 2.61 4.55 -21.07
C ALA A 87 1.30 4.44 -20.29
N ASN A 88 1.03 3.30 -19.66
CA ASN A 88 -0.13 3.10 -18.78
C ASN A 88 0.08 3.70 -17.38
N LEU A 89 1.29 3.66 -16.84
CA LEU A 89 1.59 4.07 -15.47
C LEU A 89 1.73 5.59 -15.29
N LEU A 90 2.41 6.27 -16.22
CA LEU A 90 2.72 7.69 -16.09
C LEU A 90 1.48 8.59 -15.97
N PRO A 91 0.37 8.36 -16.68
CA PRO A 91 -0.86 9.13 -16.49
C PRO A 91 -1.42 9.03 -15.06
N ASP A 92 -1.41 7.82 -14.48
CA ASP A 92 -1.90 7.59 -13.12
C ASP A 92 -1.01 8.30 -12.10
N LEU A 93 0.33 8.26 -12.26
CA LEU A 93 1.24 8.98 -11.37
C LEU A 93 1.16 10.49 -11.48
N ARG A 94 0.94 11.01 -12.69
CA ARG A 94 0.71 12.44 -12.88
C ARG A 94 -0.59 12.89 -12.21
N THR A 95 -1.61 12.02 -12.18
CA THR A 95 -2.93 12.34 -11.63
C THR A 95 -2.98 12.18 -10.12
N GLU A 96 -2.43 11.08 -9.61
CA GLU A 96 -2.58 10.66 -8.21
C GLU A 96 -1.38 11.00 -7.33
N GLY A 97 -0.25 11.37 -7.92
CA GLY A 97 1.02 11.54 -7.22
C GLY A 97 1.73 10.20 -7.00
N ASP A 98 2.77 10.23 -6.16
CA ASP A 98 3.46 9.01 -5.75
C ASP A 98 2.63 8.29 -4.67
N PHE A 99 1.99 7.20 -5.05
CA PHE A 99 1.29 6.27 -4.14
C PHE A 99 2.05 4.94 -4.00
N PHE A 100 3.35 4.92 -4.33
CA PHE A 100 4.17 3.71 -4.33
C PHE A 100 4.73 3.35 -2.96
N ALA A 101 5.00 4.32 -2.09
CA ALA A 101 5.66 4.07 -0.82
C ALA A 101 5.30 5.07 0.30
N SER A 102 4.98 4.52 1.47
CA SER A 102 5.26 5.13 2.77
C SER A 102 5.99 4.08 3.62
N GLY A 103 7.14 4.45 4.21
CA GLY A 103 8.04 3.53 4.92
C GLY A 103 8.74 2.54 3.99
N GLY A 104 9.75 1.79 4.47
CA GLY A 104 10.58 0.84 3.69
C GLY A 104 9.84 -0.34 3.03
N GLY A 105 8.54 -0.22 2.79
CA GLY A 105 7.75 -1.10 1.95
C GLY A 105 7.63 -2.52 2.47
N PHE A 106 7.77 -2.76 3.77
CA PHE A 106 7.87 -4.11 4.35
C PHE A 106 9.12 -4.88 3.88
N ALA A 107 10.13 -4.20 3.32
CA ALA A 107 11.37 -4.84 2.90
C ALA A 107 12.09 -5.48 4.07
N ASP A 108 12.03 -4.86 5.24
CA ASP A 108 12.37 -5.47 6.51
C ASP A 108 11.57 -6.78 6.67
N LEU A 109 10.23 -6.74 6.69
CA LEU A 109 9.39 -7.91 6.92
C LEU A 109 9.66 -9.07 5.96
N PHE A 110 9.91 -8.86 4.66
CA PHE A 110 10.12 -9.95 3.69
C PHE A 110 11.58 -10.19 3.30
N SER A 111 12.52 -9.78 4.13
CA SER A 111 13.94 -10.15 4.02
C SER A 111 14.16 -11.64 4.25
N ALA A 112 15.13 -12.23 3.56
CA ALA A 112 15.54 -13.60 3.83
C ALA A 112 16.21 -13.68 5.20
N ASP A 113 15.85 -14.72 5.96
CA ASP A 113 16.52 -15.02 7.22
C ASP A 113 17.78 -15.83 6.95
N LEU A 114 18.90 -15.47 7.57
CA LEU A 114 20.16 -16.19 7.40
C LEU A 114 20.05 -17.67 7.80
N ALA A 115 19.30 -17.97 8.87
CA ALA A 115 19.01 -19.33 9.29
C ALA A 115 18.18 -20.11 8.26
N GLY A 116 17.35 -19.41 7.48
CA GLY A 116 16.52 -19.98 6.42
C GLY A 116 17.31 -20.66 5.29
N TYR A 117 18.58 -20.29 5.08
CA TYR A 117 19.46 -20.92 4.07
C TYR A 117 19.85 -22.35 4.39
N LEU A 118 19.74 -22.74 5.66
CA LEU A 118 20.07 -24.08 6.13
C LEU A 118 18.83 -24.93 6.41
N ALA A 119 17.63 -24.35 6.36
CA ALA A 119 16.39 -25.05 6.69
C ALA A 119 15.67 -25.49 5.41
N PRO A 120 15.43 -26.80 5.18
CA PRO A 120 14.59 -27.25 4.08
C PRO A 120 13.14 -26.80 4.26
N THR A 121 12.35 -26.85 3.18
CA THR A 121 10.92 -26.50 3.24
C THR A 121 10.20 -27.16 4.42
N GLN A 122 9.38 -26.38 5.15
CA GLN A 122 8.54 -26.91 6.21
C GLN A 122 7.55 -27.99 5.72
N LEU A 123 7.32 -28.09 4.40
CA LEU A 123 6.48 -29.11 3.76
C LEU A 123 7.24 -30.42 3.46
N HIS A 124 8.52 -30.52 3.81
CA HIS A 124 9.29 -31.74 3.56
C HIS A 124 8.75 -32.89 4.44
N PRO A 125 8.44 -34.07 3.86
CA PRO A 125 7.79 -35.15 4.61
C PRO A 125 8.64 -35.70 5.77
N VAL A 126 9.96 -35.81 5.59
CA VAL A 126 10.90 -36.25 6.63
C VAL A 126 11.46 -35.10 7.48
N LEU A 127 11.99 -34.04 6.85
CA LEU A 127 12.73 -32.97 7.53
C LEU A 127 11.86 -31.80 8.00
N GLY A 128 10.63 -31.65 7.49
CA GLY A 128 9.79 -30.49 7.77
C GLY A 128 9.37 -30.36 9.23
N GLY A 129 9.25 -31.48 9.95
CA GLY A 129 8.95 -31.47 11.39
C GLY A 129 10.01 -30.78 12.23
N ILE A 130 11.29 -30.94 11.87
CA ILE A 130 12.43 -30.29 12.54
C ILE A 130 12.32 -28.77 12.35
N VAL A 131 12.02 -28.33 11.13
CA VAL A 131 11.91 -26.90 10.78
C VAL A 131 10.71 -26.24 11.46
N ARG A 132 9.55 -26.90 11.48
CA ARG A 132 8.38 -26.42 12.21
C ARG A 132 8.63 -26.35 13.72
N GLY A 133 9.26 -27.36 14.29
CA GLY A 133 9.63 -27.38 15.71
C GLY A 133 10.64 -26.27 16.05
N TRP A 134 11.63 -26.04 15.20
CA TRP A 134 12.59 -24.95 15.38
C TRP A 134 11.92 -23.58 15.28
N SER A 135 11.10 -23.34 14.24
CA SER A 135 10.33 -22.10 14.09
C SER A 135 9.44 -21.83 15.32
N ALA A 136 8.75 -22.86 15.82
CA ALA A 136 7.93 -22.76 17.03
C ALA A 136 8.75 -22.48 18.30
N SER A 137 9.94 -23.08 18.43
CA SER A 137 10.80 -22.89 19.61
C SER A 137 11.41 -21.50 19.71
N VAL A 138 11.58 -20.81 18.57
CA VAL A 138 12.12 -19.44 18.53
C VAL A 138 11.00 -18.39 18.59
N ALA A 139 9.77 -18.80 18.28
CA ALA A 139 8.57 -18.00 18.49
C ALA A 139 8.20 -17.98 19.99
N GLU A 140 8.69 -17.00 20.75
CA GLU A 140 8.21 -16.78 22.11
C GLU A 140 6.75 -16.29 22.11
N PRO A 141 5.88 -16.78 23.01
CA PRO A 141 4.55 -16.21 23.19
C PRO A 141 4.64 -14.72 23.56
N GLY A 142 4.24 -13.84 22.64
CA GLY A 142 4.33 -12.39 22.82
C GLY A 142 5.69 -11.75 22.44
N GLY A 143 6.63 -12.52 21.89
CA GLY A 143 7.93 -12.02 21.42
C GLY A 143 7.92 -11.55 19.97
N ALA A 144 8.81 -10.61 19.63
CA ALA A 144 8.98 -10.07 18.28
C ALA A 144 9.73 -11.00 17.29
N ALA A 145 10.21 -12.15 17.75
CA ALA A 145 11.02 -13.08 16.97
C ALA A 145 10.20 -14.27 16.50
N GLN A 146 10.14 -14.51 15.19
CA GLN A 146 9.59 -15.72 14.59
C GLN A 146 10.40 -16.05 13.35
N LEU A 147 10.96 -17.27 13.24
CA LEU A 147 11.57 -17.72 11.98
C LEU A 147 10.44 -17.91 10.95
N PRO A 148 10.33 -17.05 9.92
CA PRO A 148 9.20 -17.04 9.02
C PRO A 148 9.38 -18.10 7.93
N VAL A 149 8.62 -19.19 8.04
CA VAL A 149 8.66 -20.34 7.12
C VAL A 149 7.54 -20.32 6.07
N ASP A 150 6.63 -19.36 6.15
CA ASP A 150 5.36 -19.26 5.41
C ASP A 150 5.33 -18.10 4.39
N LYS A 151 6.24 -17.13 4.50
CA LYS A 151 6.22 -15.87 3.71
C LYS A 151 7.33 -15.75 2.66
N GLY A 152 8.00 -16.86 2.30
CA GLY A 152 9.07 -16.87 1.29
C GLY A 152 10.36 -16.18 1.74
N GLN A 153 10.58 -16.12 3.05
CA GLN A 153 11.80 -15.62 3.69
C GLN A 153 12.81 -16.73 4.00
N GLN A 154 12.32 -17.97 3.96
CA GLN A 154 13.12 -19.18 4.04
C GLN A 154 13.66 -19.53 2.64
N VAL A 155 14.85 -19.03 2.32
CA VAL A 155 15.52 -19.30 1.03
C VAL A 155 16.44 -20.50 1.17
N TYR A 156 15.94 -21.72 0.92
CA TYR A 156 16.76 -22.93 0.99
C TYR A 156 17.48 -23.21 -0.34
N LEU A 157 18.81 -23.27 -0.32
CA LEU A 157 19.62 -23.51 -1.52
C LEU A 157 19.87 -25.00 -1.80
N GLY A 158 19.72 -25.87 -0.81
CA GLY A 158 20.12 -27.28 -0.89
C GLY A 158 21.57 -27.51 -0.48
N TYR A 159 21.81 -28.44 0.45
CA TYR A 159 23.16 -28.83 0.86
C TYR A 159 23.94 -29.41 -0.31
N THR A 160 23.30 -30.25 -1.12
CA THR A 160 23.93 -30.85 -2.30
C THR A 160 24.39 -29.77 -3.29
N ALA A 161 23.57 -28.75 -3.55
CA ALA A 161 23.94 -27.64 -4.42
C ALA A 161 25.10 -26.82 -3.85
N LEU A 162 25.09 -26.52 -2.55
CA LEU A 162 26.18 -25.76 -1.89
C LEU A 162 27.51 -26.51 -1.95
N VAL A 163 27.50 -27.83 -1.68
CA VAL A 163 28.70 -28.66 -1.78
C VAL A 163 29.23 -28.66 -3.22
N LEU A 164 28.35 -28.82 -4.21
CA LEU A 164 28.76 -28.83 -5.61
C LEU A 164 29.30 -27.49 -6.08
N ALA A 165 28.63 -26.40 -5.74
CA ALA A 165 29.13 -25.07 -6.04
C ALA A 165 30.52 -24.85 -5.42
N SER A 166 30.73 -25.29 -4.18
CA SER A 166 32.02 -25.21 -3.49
C SER A 166 33.11 -26.02 -4.19
N VAL A 167 32.83 -27.26 -4.58
CA VAL A 167 33.75 -28.11 -5.38
C VAL A 167 34.07 -27.46 -6.73
N GLY A 168 33.05 -26.93 -7.41
CA GLY A 168 33.18 -26.22 -8.68
C GLY A 168 34.10 -25.01 -8.57
N VAL A 169 33.86 -24.15 -7.57
CA VAL A 169 34.70 -22.99 -7.27
C VAL A 169 36.13 -23.43 -6.95
N TRP A 170 36.31 -24.38 -6.03
CA TRP A 170 37.64 -24.80 -5.59
C TRP A 170 38.52 -25.29 -6.75
N HIS A 171 38.00 -26.17 -7.60
CA HIS A 171 38.76 -26.74 -8.71
C HIS A 171 38.87 -25.82 -9.92
N ARG A 172 37.94 -24.89 -10.12
CA ARG A 172 37.94 -23.94 -11.24
C ARG A 172 38.29 -22.51 -10.84
N ARG A 173 38.81 -22.28 -9.63
CA ARG A 173 39.26 -20.95 -9.14
C ARG A 173 40.27 -20.22 -10.02
N ARG A 174 40.93 -20.92 -10.95
CA ARG A 174 41.85 -20.33 -11.94
C ARG A 174 41.13 -19.77 -13.18
N GLN A 175 39.89 -20.18 -13.43
CA GLN A 175 39.03 -19.63 -14.48
C GLN A 175 38.41 -18.32 -13.99
N ARG A 176 38.38 -17.32 -14.86
CA ARG A 176 37.91 -15.98 -14.49
C ARG A 176 36.39 -15.97 -14.34
N GLU A 177 35.71 -16.73 -15.18
CA GLU A 177 34.26 -16.88 -15.21
C GLU A 177 33.72 -17.44 -13.89
N THR A 178 34.46 -18.33 -13.24
CA THR A 178 34.11 -18.85 -11.91
C THR A 178 33.99 -17.74 -10.87
N TRP A 179 34.88 -16.74 -10.91
CA TRP A 179 34.83 -15.60 -10.01
C TRP A 179 33.68 -14.66 -10.32
N PHE A 180 33.34 -14.46 -11.60
CA PHE A 180 32.14 -13.69 -11.97
C PHE A 180 30.89 -14.28 -11.32
N TRP A 181 30.66 -15.59 -11.50
CA TRP A 181 29.49 -16.27 -10.95
C TRP A 181 29.48 -16.31 -9.43
N LEU A 182 30.65 -16.50 -8.79
CA LEU A 182 30.77 -16.44 -7.34
C LEU A 182 30.46 -15.05 -6.79
N VAL A 183 31.02 -14.00 -7.39
CA VAL A 183 30.75 -12.61 -6.97
C VAL A 183 29.28 -12.26 -7.18
N ALA A 184 28.70 -12.63 -8.32
CA ALA A 184 27.27 -12.44 -8.57
C ALA A 184 26.42 -13.16 -7.52
N ALA A 185 26.70 -14.43 -7.22
CA ALA A 185 26.01 -15.18 -6.17
C ALA A 185 26.13 -14.49 -4.81
N LEU A 186 27.33 -14.06 -4.40
CA LEU A 186 27.53 -13.36 -3.13
C LEU A 186 26.79 -12.01 -3.07
N VAL A 187 26.80 -11.22 -4.14
CA VAL A 187 26.05 -9.96 -4.20
C VAL A 187 24.56 -10.22 -4.03
N PHE A 188 23.97 -11.13 -4.82
CA PHE A 188 22.54 -11.42 -4.70
C PHE A 188 22.17 -12.09 -3.38
N PHE A 189 23.05 -12.89 -2.78
CA PHE A 189 22.90 -13.41 -1.42
C PHE A 189 22.85 -12.28 -0.38
N THR A 190 23.73 -11.29 -0.47
CA THR A 190 23.68 -10.15 0.47
C THR A 190 22.43 -9.29 0.28
N LEU A 191 21.95 -9.14 -0.96
CA LEU A 191 20.71 -8.41 -1.24
C LEU A 191 19.48 -9.16 -0.74
N THR A 192 19.48 -10.49 -0.75
CA THR A 192 18.36 -11.28 -0.21
C THR A 192 18.13 -11.08 1.27
N LEU A 193 19.18 -10.78 2.04
CA LEU A 193 19.09 -10.51 3.48
C LEU A 193 18.42 -9.17 3.81
N GLY A 194 18.15 -8.33 2.80
CA GLY A 194 17.43 -7.07 2.95
C GLY A 194 18.17 -5.99 3.75
N PRO A 195 17.47 -4.98 4.30
CA PRO A 195 18.10 -3.79 4.84
C PRO A 195 18.77 -4.00 6.20
N SER A 196 18.31 -4.97 6.99
CA SER A 196 18.86 -5.35 8.30
C SER A 196 19.06 -6.86 8.40
N LEU A 197 20.15 -7.30 9.02
CA LEU A 197 20.44 -8.73 9.16
C LEU A 197 19.48 -9.41 10.15
N ARG A 198 18.84 -10.49 9.69
CA ARG A 198 18.01 -11.37 10.52
C ARG A 198 18.60 -12.76 10.66
N VAL A 199 18.54 -13.28 11.89
CA VAL A 199 18.98 -14.62 12.23
C VAL A 199 17.94 -15.28 13.13
N ALA A 200 17.34 -16.36 12.64
CA ALA A 200 16.32 -17.12 13.35
C ALA A 200 15.15 -16.24 13.84
N GLY A 201 14.67 -15.34 12.99
CA GLY A 201 13.56 -14.44 13.29
C GLY A 201 13.93 -13.20 14.10
N ARG A 202 15.17 -13.09 14.59
CA ARG A 202 15.64 -11.91 15.34
C ARG A 202 16.34 -10.93 14.41
N ASP A 203 15.89 -9.68 14.41
CA ASP A 203 16.57 -8.57 13.76
C ASP A 203 17.73 -8.08 14.63
N LEU A 204 18.95 -8.08 14.08
CA LEU A 204 20.15 -7.64 14.79
C LEU A 204 20.42 -6.15 14.63
N GLY A 205 19.63 -5.43 13.84
CA GLY A 205 19.82 -4.00 13.57
C GLY A 205 21.08 -3.66 12.76
N LEU A 206 21.77 -4.67 12.23
CA LEU A 206 22.98 -4.49 11.43
C LEU A 206 22.61 -4.10 9.99
N PRO A 207 22.94 -2.89 9.53
CA PRO A 207 22.56 -2.43 8.20
C PRO A 207 23.33 -3.18 7.11
N LEU A 208 22.63 -3.56 6.04
CA LEU A 208 23.17 -4.30 4.90
C LEU A 208 23.03 -3.51 3.59
N PRO A 209 23.71 -3.93 2.48
CA PRO A 209 23.74 -3.16 1.23
C PRO A 209 22.37 -2.83 0.64
N PHE A 210 21.35 -3.66 0.88
CA PHE A 210 20.00 -3.39 0.42
C PHE A 210 19.40 -2.11 1.04
N ALA A 211 19.85 -1.68 2.23
CA ALA A 211 19.43 -0.40 2.82
C ALA A 211 19.78 0.82 1.95
N LEU A 212 20.80 0.70 1.09
CA LEU A 212 21.12 1.72 0.08
C LEU A 212 20.26 1.55 -1.17
N VAL A 213 20.04 0.31 -1.62
CA VAL A 213 19.19 0.01 -2.78
C VAL A 213 17.76 0.49 -2.53
N ALA A 214 17.24 0.32 -1.32
CA ALA A 214 15.91 0.76 -0.91
C ALA A 214 15.74 2.28 -0.88
N LYS A 215 16.81 3.07 -1.05
CA LYS A 215 16.78 4.55 -1.16
C LYS A 215 16.95 5.05 -2.59
N LEU A 216 17.08 4.15 -3.56
CA LEU A 216 17.20 4.53 -4.95
C LEU A 216 15.80 4.75 -5.54
N PRO A 217 15.60 5.83 -6.33
CA PRO A 217 14.36 6.02 -7.07
C PRO A 217 14.02 4.78 -7.89
N PHE A 218 12.75 4.42 -7.96
CA PHE A 218 12.22 3.18 -8.56
C PHE A 218 12.49 1.87 -7.79
N PHE A 219 13.41 1.86 -6.82
CA PHE A 219 13.71 0.69 -5.95
C PHE A 219 13.07 0.81 -4.56
N GLU A 220 12.70 2.02 -4.13
CA GLU A 220 12.00 2.31 -2.87
C GLU A 220 10.70 1.51 -2.67
N GLY A 221 10.09 1.02 -3.76
CA GLY A 221 8.91 0.16 -3.73
C GLY A 221 9.20 -1.35 -3.63
N ASN A 222 10.47 -1.78 -3.59
CA ASN A 222 10.83 -3.19 -3.53
C ASN A 222 10.62 -3.76 -2.12
N ARG A 223 9.53 -4.52 -1.98
CA ARG A 223 9.08 -5.10 -0.71
C ARG A 223 9.71 -6.43 -0.37
N TYR A 224 10.29 -7.15 -1.33
CA TYR A 224 10.69 -8.55 -1.15
C TYR A 224 12.16 -8.76 -1.49
N PRO A 225 13.10 -8.33 -0.62
CA PRO A 225 14.52 -8.61 -0.82
C PRO A 225 14.79 -10.11 -1.02
N SER A 226 14.06 -11.00 -0.33
CA SER A 226 14.23 -12.44 -0.50
C SER A 226 14.07 -12.94 -1.96
N ARG A 227 13.38 -12.21 -2.84
CA ARG A 227 13.23 -12.57 -4.27
C ARG A 227 14.47 -12.37 -5.12
N TYR A 228 15.48 -11.62 -4.64
CA TYR A 228 16.81 -11.65 -5.26
C TYR A 228 17.41 -13.07 -5.27
N SER A 229 16.82 -14.01 -4.52
CA SER A 229 17.15 -15.43 -4.55
C SER A 229 17.05 -16.03 -5.95
N VAL A 230 16.21 -15.51 -6.84
CA VAL A 230 16.15 -15.95 -8.24
C VAL A 230 17.50 -15.73 -8.94
N MET A 231 18.12 -14.55 -8.74
CA MET A 231 19.43 -14.25 -9.31
C MET A 231 20.56 -14.96 -8.56
N LEU A 232 20.42 -15.18 -7.25
CA LEU A 232 21.32 -16.02 -6.49
C LEU A 232 21.34 -17.45 -7.06
N LEU A 233 20.17 -18.07 -7.25
CA LEU A 233 20.04 -19.41 -7.83
C LEU A 233 20.58 -19.48 -9.26
N LEU A 234 20.26 -18.48 -10.09
CA LEU A 234 20.83 -18.35 -11.43
C LEU A 234 22.36 -18.28 -11.41
N SER A 235 22.92 -17.51 -10.48
CA SER A 235 24.38 -17.34 -10.35
C SER A 235 25.07 -18.57 -9.77
N LEU A 236 24.37 -19.32 -8.92
CA LEU A 236 24.86 -20.55 -8.29
C LEU A 236 24.84 -21.73 -9.28
N ALA A 237 23.85 -21.81 -10.18
CA ALA A 237 23.67 -22.93 -11.10
C ALA A 237 24.91 -23.25 -11.97
N PRO A 238 25.61 -22.28 -12.59
CA PRO A 238 26.87 -22.54 -13.29
C PRO A 238 27.95 -23.14 -12.39
N LEU A 239 28.05 -22.71 -11.12
CA LEU A 239 29.03 -23.23 -10.17
C LEU A 239 28.70 -24.68 -9.78
N VAL A 240 27.42 -24.98 -9.57
CA VAL A 240 26.91 -26.35 -9.34
C VAL A 240 27.25 -27.25 -10.53
N ALA A 241 27.01 -26.78 -11.75
CA ALA A 241 27.33 -27.53 -12.98
C ALA A 241 28.85 -27.81 -13.11
N LEU A 242 29.70 -26.85 -12.74
CA LEU A 242 31.15 -27.08 -12.68
C LEU A 242 31.52 -28.17 -11.67
N GLY A 243 30.95 -28.10 -10.46
CA GLY A 243 31.16 -29.09 -9.40
C GLY A 243 30.69 -30.49 -9.79
N PHE A 244 29.53 -30.56 -10.44
CA PHE A 244 28.97 -31.80 -10.98
C PHE A 244 29.95 -32.45 -11.98
N ARG A 245 30.45 -31.67 -12.96
CA ARG A 245 31.39 -32.18 -13.97
C ARG A 245 32.69 -32.73 -13.35
N ILE A 246 33.16 -32.11 -12.28
CA ILE A 246 34.37 -32.56 -11.57
C ILE A 246 34.11 -33.83 -10.77
N SER A 247 32.96 -33.90 -10.11
CA SER A 247 32.55 -35.06 -9.30
C SER A 247 32.32 -36.29 -10.19
N ASP A 248 31.65 -36.13 -11.34
CA ASP A 248 31.51 -37.16 -12.37
C ASP A 248 32.87 -37.65 -12.87
N PHE A 249 33.80 -36.73 -13.17
CA PHE A 249 35.15 -37.10 -13.59
C PHE A 249 35.91 -37.90 -12.53
N GLY A 250 35.84 -37.49 -11.25
CA GLY A 250 36.46 -38.20 -10.13
C GLY A 250 35.88 -39.61 -9.95
N PHE A 251 34.56 -39.74 -10.04
CA PHE A 251 33.86 -41.03 -9.96
C PHE A 251 34.29 -42.01 -11.05
N ARG A 252 34.46 -41.53 -12.29
CA ARG A 252 34.97 -42.35 -13.40
C ARG A 252 36.39 -42.88 -13.15
N ILE A 253 37.27 -42.06 -12.57
CA ILE A 253 38.63 -42.49 -12.22
C ILE A 253 38.58 -43.57 -11.15
N MET A 254 37.75 -43.40 -10.12
CA MET A 254 37.60 -44.37 -9.04
C MET A 254 37.09 -45.72 -9.55
N LEU A 255 36.01 -45.75 -10.34
CA LEU A 255 35.47 -46.98 -10.91
C LEU A 255 36.45 -47.72 -11.82
N ARG A 256 37.22 -46.98 -12.65
CA ARG A 256 38.26 -47.57 -13.51
C ARG A 256 39.41 -48.20 -12.70
N ARG A 257 39.69 -47.70 -11.50
CA ARG A 257 40.71 -48.26 -10.61
C ARG A 257 40.20 -49.49 -9.86
N SER A 258 38.93 -49.52 -9.48
CA SER A 258 38.35 -50.60 -8.66
C SER A 258 37.87 -51.81 -9.46
N SER A 259 37.64 -51.71 -10.77
CA SER A 259 37.30 -52.88 -11.60
C SER A 259 37.85 -52.78 -13.03
N PRO A 260 39.10 -53.24 -13.28
CA PRO A 260 39.71 -53.21 -14.61
C PRO A 260 39.10 -54.21 -15.60
N GLN A 261 38.37 -55.23 -15.12
CA GLN A 261 37.91 -56.39 -15.91
C GLN A 261 36.38 -56.47 -16.08
N SER A 262 35.57 -55.71 -15.34
CA SER A 262 34.11 -55.76 -15.51
C SER A 262 33.67 -54.85 -16.66
N ALA A 263 33.10 -55.48 -17.68
CA ALA A 263 32.56 -54.85 -18.88
C ALA A 263 31.28 -54.06 -18.58
N ILE A 264 31.37 -52.91 -17.91
CA ILE A 264 30.38 -51.85 -18.09
C ILE A 264 30.74 -51.17 -19.42
N ARG A 265 30.39 -51.85 -20.52
CA ARG A 265 30.78 -51.53 -21.90
C ARG A 265 30.18 -50.23 -22.43
N ASN A 266 29.23 -49.63 -21.70
CA ASN A 266 28.55 -48.43 -22.15
C ASN A 266 28.97 -47.20 -21.31
N PRO A 267 29.83 -46.32 -21.85
CA PRO A 267 30.26 -45.10 -21.15
C PRO A 267 29.10 -44.15 -20.84
N GLN A 268 27.94 -44.30 -21.50
CA GLN A 268 26.74 -43.52 -21.22
C GLN A 268 26.08 -43.95 -19.90
N LEU A 269 26.09 -45.24 -19.55
CA LEU A 269 25.54 -45.73 -18.26
C LEU A 269 26.38 -45.27 -17.05
N MET A 270 27.69 -45.07 -17.22
CA MET A 270 28.57 -44.56 -16.16
C MET A 270 28.34 -43.07 -15.85
N LEU A 271 27.90 -42.29 -16.85
CA LEU A 271 27.46 -40.90 -16.71
C LEU A 271 26.15 -40.80 -15.92
N CYS A 272 25.28 -41.79 -16.07
CA CYS A 272 23.94 -41.74 -15.48
C CYS A 272 23.94 -41.91 -13.96
N VAL A 273 24.82 -42.71 -13.36
CA VAL A 273 24.70 -43.05 -11.93
C VAL A 273 24.99 -41.87 -10.99
N PRO A 274 26.13 -41.15 -11.07
CA PRO A 274 26.36 -39.97 -10.24
C PRO A 274 25.35 -38.86 -10.53
N PHE A 275 25.00 -38.70 -11.81
CA PHE A 275 23.95 -37.77 -12.22
C PHE A 275 22.63 -38.06 -11.52
N LEU A 276 22.15 -39.31 -11.59
CA LEU A 276 20.90 -39.73 -10.97
C LEU A 276 20.96 -39.62 -9.45
N LEU A 277 22.06 -40.03 -8.80
CA LEU A 277 22.21 -39.93 -7.36
C LEU A 277 22.14 -38.48 -6.88
N MET A 278 22.92 -37.59 -7.51
CA MET A 278 22.97 -36.18 -7.13
C MET A 278 21.66 -35.47 -7.45
N THR A 279 21.02 -35.83 -8.56
CA THR A 279 19.66 -35.38 -8.89
C THR A 279 18.66 -35.87 -7.86
N ALA A 280 18.73 -37.13 -7.43
CA ALA A 280 17.86 -37.68 -6.39
C ALA A 280 18.06 -37.01 -5.03
N MET A 281 19.30 -36.68 -4.65
CA MET A 281 19.59 -35.92 -3.44
C MET A 281 19.02 -34.50 -3.52
N LEU A 282 19.18 -33.80 -4.65
CA LEU A 282 18.57 -32.49 -4.87
C LEU A 282 17.03 -32.57 -4.80
N LEU A 283 16.42 -33.55 -5.46
CA LEU A 283 14.97 -33.75 -5.42
C LEU A 283 14.46 -34.10 -4.03
N PHE A 284 15.21 -34.92 -3.28
CA PHE A 284 14.88 -35.27 -1.90
C PHE A 284 14.92 -34.02 -1.01
N GLU A 285 16.03 -33.29 -1.00
CA GLU A 285 16.20 -32.09 -0.16
C GLU A 285 15.14 -31.00 -0.42
N HIS A 286 14.63 -30.91 -1.65
CA HIS A 286 13.59 -29.94 -2.05
C HIS A 286 12.16 -30.53 -2.08
N LEU A 287 11.97 -31.79 -1.68
CA LEU A 287 10.67 -32.45 -1.74
C LEU A 287 9.65 -31.71 -0.86
N SER A 288 8.54 -31.28 -1.46
CA SER A 288 7.44 -30.59 -0.79
C SER A 288 6.15 -31.35 -1.06
N VAL A 289 5.80 -32.32 -0.21
CA VAL A 289 4.64 -33.20 -0.42
C VAL A 289 3.97 -33.50 0.93
N PRO A 290 2.63 -33.37 1.04
CA PRO A 290 1.72 -32.84 0.01
C PRO A 290 1.86 -31.32 -0.14
N LEU A 291 1.70 -30.83 -1.37
CA LEU A 291 1.53 -29.40 -1.57
C LEU A 291 0.14 -29.01 -1.05
N PRO A 292 0.03 -27.98 -0.19
CA PRO A 292 -1.27 -27.49 0.25
C PRO A 292 -2.02 -26.96 -0.97
N LEU A 293 -3.21 -27.51 -1.21
CA LEU A 293 -4.12 -27.06 -2.27
C LEU A 293 -5.23 -26.22 -1.66
N SER A 294 -5.66 -25.20 -2.39
CA SER A 294 -6.86 -24.43 -2.05
C SER A 294 -8.05 -24.98 -2.83
N ASP A 295 -9.19 -25.10 -2.16
CA ASP A 295 -10.45 -25.40 -2.84
C ASP A 295 -10.97 -24.13 -3.51
N LEU A 296 -11.06 -24.17 -4.84
CA LEU A 296 -11.57 -23.09 -5.68
C LEU A 296 -12.93 -23.45 -6.30
N ARG A 297 -13.62 -24.47 -5.79
CA ARG A 297 -14.99 -24.75 -6.22
C ARG A 297 -15.90 -23.59 -5.83
N VAL A 298 -16.75 -23.19 -6.76
CA VAL A 298 -17.74 -22.13 -6.55
C VAL A 298 -18.96 -22.76 -5.85
N PRO A 299 -19.43 -22.21 -4.72
CA PRO A 299 -20.67 -22.67 -4.07
C PRO A 299 -21.89 -22.55 -4.98
N ALA A 300 -22.83 -23.50 -4.90
CA ALA A 300 -23.99 -23.57 -5.80
C ALA A 300 -24.93 -22.37 -5.65
N LEU A 301 -24.94 -21.70 -4.50
CA LEU A 301 -25.73 -20.49 -4.26
C LEU A 301 -25.38 -19.36 -5.23
N TYR A 302 -24.14 -19.31 -5.73
CA TYR A 302 -23.72 -18.34 -6.75
C TYR A 302 -24.34 -18.62 -8.13
N ASP A 303 -24.84 -19.83 -8.42
CA ASP A 303 -25.56 -20.13 -9.66
C ASP A 303 -26.79 -19.24 -9.82
N ARG A 304 -27.49 -18.95 -8.71
CA ARG A 304 -28.64 -18.04 -8.70
C ARG A 304 -28.24 -16.61 -9.06
N VAL A 305 -27.13 -16.14 -8.50
CA VAL A 305 -26.60 -14.79 -8.78
C VAL A 305 -26.13 -14.68 -10.24
N ALA A 306 -25.50 -15.73 -10.75
CA ALA A 306 -25.05 -15.81 -12.14
C ALA A 306 -26.22 -15.83 -13.13
N ALA A 307 -27.29 -16.55 -12.81
CA ALA A 307 -28.47 -16.68 -13.66
C ALA A 307 -29.35 -15.41 -13.70
N GLU A 308 -29.27 -14.54 -12.70
CA GLU A 308 -30.04 -13.30 -12.65
C GLU A 308 -29.63 -12.35 -13.80
N PRO A 309 -30.57 -11.89 -14.64
CA PRO A 309 -30.26 -10.97 -15.73
C PRO A 309 -29.99 -9.54 -15.22
N GLY A 310 -29.17 -8.80 -15.97
CA GLY A 310 -28.87 -7.39 -15.71
C GLY A 310 -27.52 -7.15 -15.05
N ASP A 311 -27.13 -5.88 -15.05
CA ASP A 311 -25.91 -5.34 -14.45
C ASP A 311 -26.22 -4.78 -13.06
N PHE A 312 -25.75 -5.48 -12.02
CA PHE A 312 -25.98 -5.13 -10.63
C PHE A 312 -24.77 -5.54 -9.78
N ALA A 313 -24.74 -5.06 -8.53
CA ALA A 313 -23.74 -5.41 -7.55
C ALA A 313 -24.21 -6.50 -6.58
N LEU A 314 -23.30 -7.42 -6.26
CA LEU A 314 -23.39 -8.35 -5.15
C LEU A 314 -22.56 -7.76 -3.99
N LEU A 315 -23.20 -7.52 -2.85
CA LEU A 315 -22.51 -7.17 -1.62
C LEU A 315 -22.07 -8.45 -0.91
N GLU A 316 -20.77 -8.60 -0.68
CA GLU A 316 -20.21 -9.75 0.02
C GLU A 316 -19.92 -9.37 1.48
N LEU A 317 -20.50 -10.13 2.43
CA LEU A 317 -20.23 -10.00 3.87
C LEU A 317 -19.56 -11.26 4.43
N PRO A 318 -18.52 -11.14 5.26
CA PRO A 318 -17.92 -9.88 5.72
C PRO A 318 -17.22 -9.13 4.59
N LEU A 319 -17.29 -7.80 4.66
CA LEU A 319 -16.57 -6.93 3.73
C LEU A 319 -15.09 -6.98 4.04
N GLY A 320 -14.28 -7.10 2.99
CA GLY A 320 -12.84 -7.01 3.07
C GLY A 320 -12.26 -6.42 1.80
N TRP A 321 -11.35 -5.47 1.96
CA TRP A 321 -10.59 -4.90 0.87
C TRP A 321 -9.11 -4.87 1.20
N ARG A 322 -8.30 -5.47 0.33
CA ARG A 322 -6.88 -5.64 0.55
C ARG A 322 -6.09 -4.95 -0.55
N ASN A 323 -4.98 -4.34 -0.16
CA ASN A 323 -3.87 -4.12 -1.06
C ASN A 323 -2.57 -4.72 -0.54
N GLY A 324 -1.46 -4.45 -1.23
CA GLY A 324 -0.17 -4.97 -0.81
C GLY A 324 0.33 -4.43 0.54
N ALA A 325 -0.25 -3.36 1.08
CA ALA A 325 0.18 -2.66 2.29
C ALA A 325 -0.84 -2.70 3.44
N ARG A 326 -2.14 -2.80 3.14
CA ARG A 326 -3.22 -2.64 4.11
C ARG A 326 -4.38 -3.56 3.80
N VAL A 327 -5.13 -3.94 4.84
CA VAL A 327 -6.47 -4.51 4.72
C VAL A 327 -7.46 -3.57 5.42
N ALA A 328 -8.59 -3.29 4.80
CA ALA A 328 -9.74 -2.64 5.43
C ALA A 328 -10.89 -3.67 5.51
N GLY A 329 -11.58 -3.74 6.64
CA GLY A 329 -12.55 -4.81 6.89
C GLY A 329 -11.89 -6.13 7.33
N LYS A 330 -12.54 -7.26 7.02
CA LYS A 330 -12.14 -8.59 7.47
C LYS A 330 -10.85 -9.07 6.80
N GLY A 331 -9.79 -9.26 7.58
CA GLY A 331 -8.52 -9.84 7.13
C GLY A 331 -8.53 -11.35 6.93
N ASP A 332 -9.35 -11.88 6.02
CA ASP A 332 -9.46 -13.32 5.72
C ASP A 332 -9.11 -13.63 4.24
N ILE A 333 -8.71 -14.88 3.96
CA ILE A 333 -8.47 -15.37 2.59
C ILE A 333 -9.73 -15.31 1.72
N LEU A 334 -10.90 -15.26 2.36
CA LEU A 334 -12.20 -15.08 1.74
C LEU A 334 -12.24 -13.92 0.73
N ILE A 335 -11.50 -12.82 0.99
CA ILE A 335 -11.37 -11.70 0.04
C ILE A 335 -10.94 -12.17 -1.36
N MET A 336 -10.00 -13.12 -1.43
CA MET A 336 -9.51 -13.67 -2.70
C MET A 336 -10.51 -14.64 -3.31
N GLN A 337 -11.19 -15.43 -2.48
CA GLN A 337 -12.20 -16.38 -2.93
C GLN A 337 -13.41 -15.66 -3.53
N GLN A 338 -13.87 -14.56 -2.92
CA GLN A 338 -14.96 -13.73 -3.45
C GLN A 338 -14.60 -13.15 -4.84
N LEU A 339 -13.36 -12.71 -5.05
CA LEU A 339 -12.90 -12.31 -6.39
C LEU A 339 -12.86 -13.47 -7.38
N TRP A 340 -12.51 -14.68 -6.92
CA TRP A 340 -12.59 -15.87 -7.76
C TRP A 340 -14.04 -16.18 -8.14
N TYR A 341 -14.99 -16.15 -7.21
CA TYR A 341 -16.41 -16.34 -7.47
C TYR A 341 -16.97 -15.28 -8.43
N GLN A 342 -16.43 -14.05 -8.38
CA GLN A 342 -16.77 -13.00 -9.33
C GLN A 342 -16.49 -13.39 -10.79
N THR A 343 -15.44 -14.16 -11.05
CA THR A 343 -15.14 -14.65 -12.41
C THR A 343 -16.22 -15.59 -12.94
N TYR A 344 -16.98 -16.22 -12.05
CA TYR A 344 -18.10 -17.09 -12.38
C TYR A 344 -19.42 -16.32 -12.57
N HIS A 345 -19.85 -15.55 -11.57
CA HIS A 345 -21.16 -14.88 -11.62
C HIS A 345 -21.16 -13.56 -12.43
N GLY A 346 -19.98 -12.98 -12.71
CA GLY A 346 -19.82 -11.81 -13.59
C GLY A 346 -20.45 -10.50 -13.08
N LYS A 347 -20.89 -10.47 -11.81
CA LYS A 347 -21.54 -9.28 -11.19
C LYS A 347 -20.50 -8.38 -10.55
N ARG A 348 -20.86 -7.11 -10.33
CA ARG A 348 -19.98 -6.15 -9.65
C ARG A 348 -19.85 -6.52 -8.18
N VAL A 349 -18.68 -6.30 -7.58
CA VAL A 349 -18.43 -6.49 -6.15
C VAL A 349 -17.72 -5.25 -5.59
N LEU A 350 -17.95 -4.96 -4.31
CA LEU A 350 -17.33 -3.82 -3.65
C LEU A 350 -15.97 -4.18 -3.02
N GLY A 351 -15.87 -5.38 -2.44
CA GLY A 351 -14.66 -5.89 -1.79
C GLY A 351 -13.67 -6.51 -2.78
N GLY A 352 -12.54 -7.01 -2.26
CA GLY A 352 -11.55 -7.73 -3.05
C GLY A 352 -10.11 -7.32 -2.80
N ASN A 353 -9.21 -7.75 -3.67
CA ASN A 353 -7.78 -7.50 -3.59
C ASN A 353 -7.26 -6.72 -4.79
N THR A 354 -6.54 -5.65 -4.52
CA THR A 354 -5.88 -4.81 -5.52
C THR A 354 -4.40 -4.63 -5.16
N SER A 355 -3.50 -4.30 -6.10
CA SER A 355 -2.06 -4.32 -5.78
C SER A 355 -1.56 -3.03 -5.09
N ARG A 356 -1.97 -1.87 -5.62
CA ARG A 356 -1.57 -0.53 -5.21
C ARG A 356 -2.70 0.44 -5.47
N ASN A 357 -3.03 1.28 -4.49
CA ASN A 357 -4.14 2.21 -4.57
C ASN A 357 -3.77 3.48 -3.79
N PRO A 358 -4.19 4.65 -4.27
CA PRO A 358 -4.20 5.85 -3.45
C PRO A 358 -5.02 5.64 -2.17
N GLU A 359 -4.58 6.28 -1.10
CA GLU A 359 -5.17 6.17 0.23
C GLU A 359 -6.66 6.53 0.25
N PHE A 360 -7.09 7.54 -0.51
CA PHE A 360 -8.49 7.99 -0.54
C PHE A 360 -9.47 6.89 -0.97
N LYS A 361 -9.02 5.92 -1.78
CA LYS A 361 -9.87 4.78 -2.17
C LYS A 361 -10.14 3.87 -0.98
N PHE A 362 -9.20 3.75 -0.05
CA PHE A 362 -9.38 2.98 1.19
C PHE A 362 -10.25 3.74 2.18
N GLN A 363 -10.09 5.06 2.22
CA GLN A 363 -10.87 5.94 3.07
C GLN A 363 -12.37 5.90 2.71
N TYR A 364 -12.75 5.66 1.44
CA TYR A 364 -14.16 5.44 1.08
C TYR A 364 -14.83 4.37 1.98
N PHE A 365 -14.15 3.23 2.20
CA PHE A 365 -14.69 2.13 3.00
C PHE A 365 -14.75 2.44 4.50
N SER A 366 -13.79 3.20 5.02
CA SER A 366 -13.71 3.51 6.45
C SER A 366 -14.35 4.84 6.85
N GLU A 367 -14.76 5.67 5.89
CA GLU A 367 -15.39 6.97 6.13
C GLU A 367 -16.87 7.02 5.75
N ASP A 368 -17.35 6.14 4.86
CA ASP A 368 -18.79 5.97 4.66
C ASP A 368 -19.44 5.39 5.94
N PRO A 369 -20.47 6.03 6.51
CA PRO A 369 -21.04 5.60 7.79
C PRO A 369 -21.63 4.18 7.79
N THR A 370 -22.19 3.75 6.66
CA THR A 370 -22.83 2.43 6.53
C THR A 370 -21.75 1.35 6.50
N LEU A 371 -20.74 1.54 5.65
CA LEU A 371 -19.62 0.61 5.49
C LEU A 371 -18.77 0.55 6.76
N ALA A 372 -18.39 1.69 7.32
CA ALA A 372 -17.56 1.78 8.52
C ALA A 372 -18.21 1.05 9.70
N ARG A 373 -19.53 1.16 9.87
CA ARG A 373 -20.27 0.42 10.90
C ARG A 373 -20.23 -1.09 10.69
N LEU A 374 -20.50 -1.58 9.48
CA LEU A 374 -20.46 -3.02 9.18
C LEU A 374 -19.04 -3.60 9.35
N ILE A 375 -18.02 -2.85 8.93
CA ILE A 375 -16.61 -3.20 9.14
C ILE A 375 -16.27 -3.22 10.63
N ALA A 376 -16.63 -2.19 11.38
CA ALA A 376 -16.35 -2.11 12.81
C ALA A 376 -17.03 -3.24 13.60
N LEU A 377 -18.29 -3.57 13.30
CA LEU A 377 -18.98 -4.72 13.90
C LEU A 377 -18.27 -6.05 13.61
N THR A 378 -17.73 -6.19 12.39
CA THR A 378 -16.97 -7.37 11.99
C THR A 378 -15.65 -7.45 12.76
N ASN A 379 -14.84 -6.38 12.74
CA ASN A 379 -13.50 -6.37 13.33
C ASN A 379 -13.54 -6.38 14.87
N ALA A 380 -14.58 -5.79 15.49
CA ALA A 380 -14.75 -5.80 16.94
C ALA A 380 -14.89 -7.21 17.54
N ALA A 381 -15.27 -8.21 16.73
CA ALA A 381 -15.36 -9.61 17.14
C ALA A 381 -14.02 -10.37 17.00
N ASP A 382 -13.07 -9.84 16.23
CA ASP A 382 -11.83 -10.56 15.87
C ASP A 382 -10.76 -10.49 16.95
N LEU A 383 -10.75 -9.42 17.75
CA LEU A 383 -9.71 -9.19 18.77
C LEU A 383 -10.30 -8.92 20.17
N PRO A 384 -9.78 -9.57 21.23
CA PRO A 384 -10.24 -9.34 22.60
C PRO A 384 -9.99 -7.90 23.06
N GLN A 385 -8.98 -7.21 22.54
CA GLN A 385 -8.61 -5.84 22.90
C GLN A 385 -9.68 -4.78 22.53
N HIS A 386 -10.61 -5.08 21.60
CA HIS A 386 -11.65 -4.15 21.14
C HIS A 386 -12.81 -3.93 22.13
N THR A 387 -12.55 -3.89 23.44
CA THR A 387 -13.61 -3.70 24.45
C THR A 387 -14.29 -2.34 24.33
N ALA A 388 -13.52 -1.25 24.19
CA ALA A 388 -14.07 0.09 23.99
C ALA A 388 -14.87 0.19 22.67
N LEU A 389 -14.37 -0.42 21.59
CA LEU A 389 -15.07 -0.42 20.30
C LEU A 389 -16.41 -1.16 20.39
N ARG A 390 -16.45 -2.33 21.05
CA ARG A 390 -17.72 -3.05 21.29
C ARG A 390 -18.71 -2.22 22.10
N ALA A 391 -18.24 -1.50 23.12
CA ALA A 391 -19.09 -0.61 23.92
C ALA A 391 -19.63 0.58 23.09
N ALA A 392 -18.78 1.19 22.26
CA ALA A 392 -19.17 2.27 21.37
C ALA A 392 -20.22 1.82 20.34
N LEU A 393 -20.04 0.66 19.72
CA LEU A 393 -20.99 0.07 18.77
C LEU A 393 -22.32 -0.29 19.43
N ALA A 394 -22.31 -0.75 20.69
CA ALA A 394 -23.53 -1.04 21.44
C ALA A 394 -24.33 0.22 21.80
N ALA A 395 -23.63 1.34 22.03
CA ALA A 395 -24.26 2.65 22.28
C ALA A 395 -24.76 3.33 20.98
N ASP A 396 -24.16 3.01 19.84
CA ASP A 396 -24.48 3.59 18.53
C ASP A 396 -25.71 2.91 17.90
N THR A 397 -26.92 3.36 18.26
CA THR A 397 -28.17 2.77 17.75
C THR A 397 -28.47 3.15 16.29
N ILE A 398 -29.02 2.22 15.50
CA ILE A 398 -29.40 2.47 14.10
C ILE A 398 -30.65 3.36 14.01
N THR A 399 -30.48 4.55 13.46
CA THR A 399 -31.55 5.56 13.32
C THR A 399 -32.32 5.44 12.00
N ALA A 400 -33.34 6.27 11.80
CA ALA A 400 -34.02 6.39 10.51
C ALA A 400 -33.13 7.03 9.44
N ALA A 401 -32.22 7.94 9.84
CA ALA A 401 -31.27 8.56 8.92
C ALA A 401 -30.24 7.56 8.40
N ASP A 402 -29.77 6.64 9.26
CA ASP A 402 -28.84 5.57 8.85
C ASP A 402 -29.48 4.63 7.84
N ARG A 403 -30.75 4.27 8.05
CA ARG A 403 -31.53 3.46 7.08
C ARG A 403 -31.74 4.18 5.75
N ALA A 404 -32.02 5.48 5.78
CA ALA A 404 -32.15 6.25 4.55
C ALA A 404 -30.84 6.27 3.77
N ARG A 405 -29.72 6.57 4.45
CA ARG A 405 -28.38 6.57 3.87
C ARG A 405 -27.98 5.21 3.30
N ALA A 406 -28.24 4.13 4.03
CA ALA A 406 -27.95 2.77 3.56
C ALA A 406 -28.75 2.43 2.29
N ARG A 407 -30.03 2.83 2.21
CA ARG A 407 -30.85 2.66 1.00
C ARG A 407 -30.32 3.45 -0.18
N ASP A 408 -29.95 4.71 0.02
CA ASP A 408 -29.39 5.56 -1.04
C ASP A 408 -28.05 5.00 -1.54
N TRP A 409 -27.21 4.52 -0.61
CA TRP A 409 -25.96 3.83 -0.90
C TRP A 409 -26.18 2.54 -1.72
N ALA A 410 -27.10 1.68 -1.30
CA ALA A 410 -27.43 0.45 -2.01
C ALA A 410 -27.98 0.74 -3.42
N ALA A 411 -28.80 1.79 -3.57
CA ALA A 411 -29.32 2.21 -4.86
C ALA A 411 -28.22 2.77 -5.77
N ALA A 412 -27.35 3.65 -5.25
CA ALA A 412 -26.25 4.26 -6.00
C ALA A 412 -25.25 3.21 -6.52
N LEU A 413 -25.00 2.17 -5.74
CA LEU A 413 -24.12 1.07 -6.12
C LEU A 413 -24.84 -0.09 -6.83
N GLY A 414 -26.17 0.00 -7.01
CA GLY A 414 -26.97 -1.02 -7.68
C GLY A 414 -26.92 -2.37 -6.98
N ILE A 415 -26.86 -2.39 -5.65
CA ILE A 415 -26.81 -3.61 -4.84
C ILE A 415 -28.17 -4.30 -4.90
N ARG A 416 -28.20 -5.48 -5.52
CA ARG A 416 -29.43 -6.30 -5.63
C ARG A 416 -29.43 -7.48 -4.67
N TYR A 417 -28.26 -8.06 -4.41
CA TYR A 417 -28.10 -9.19 -3.52
C TYR A 417 -26.99 -8.94 -2.50
N VAL A 418 -27.14 -9.56 -1.34
CA VAL A 418 -26.10 -9.63 -0.30
C VAL A 418 -25.80 -11.09 -0.01
N MET A 419 -24.56 -11.51 -0.24
CA MET A 419 -24.06 -12.82 0.13
C MET A 419 -23.41 -12.73 1.52
N VAL A 420 -23.86 -13.57 2.45
CA VAL A 420 -23.36 -13.61 3.83
C VAL A 420 -22.66 -14.94 4.08
N HIS A 421 -21.38 -14.88 4.46
CA HIS A 421 -20.57 -16.03 4.90
C HIS A 421 -20.59 -16.11 6.42
N ARG A 422 -21.57 -16.82 6.99
CA ARG A 422 -21.85 -16.86 8.44
C ARG A 422 -20.76 -17.50 9.29
N ASP A 423 -19.89 -18.31 8.70
CA ASP A 423 -18.72 -18.87 9.37
C ASP A 423 -17.63 -17.81 9.63
N LYS A 424 -17.69 -16.68 8.91
CA LYS A 424 -16.74 -15.56 8.99
C LYS A 424 -17.36 -14.25 9.46
N LEU A 425 -18.68 -14.16 9.51
CA LEU A 425 -19.43 -12.96 9.89
C LEU A 425 -20.03 -13.10 11.29
N PRO A 426 -19.79 -12.14 12.21
CA PRO A 426 -20.48 -12.12 13.49
C PRO A 426 -22.00 -11.96 13.33
N PRO A 427 -22.84 -12.67 14.12
CA PRO A 427 -24.30 -12.55 14.04
C PRO A 427 -24.82 -11.12 14.23
N ALA A 428 -24.13 -10.32 15.06
CA ALA A 428 -24.47 -8.91 15.26
C ALA A 428 -24.32 -8.07 13.99
N THR A 429 -23.35 -8.40 13.11
CA THR A 429 -23.18 -7.71 11.84
C THR A 429 -24.30 -8.06 10.86
N GLU A 430 -24.72 -9.32 10.81
CA GLU A 430 -25.87 -9.75 10.00
C GLU A 430 -27.17 -9.10 10.47
N ALA A 431 -27.39 -9.00 11.78
CA ALA A 431 -28.53 -8.28 12.36
C ALA A 431 -28.51 -6.78 12.02
N ALA A 432 -27.33 -6.14 12.05
CA ALA A 432 -27.18 -4.75 11.66
C ALA A 432 -27.47 -4.53 10.17
N LEU A 433 -27.04 -5.44 9.28
CA LEU A 433 -27.40 -5.43 7.86
C LEU A 433 -28.93 -5.41 7.69
N GLN A 434 -29.63 -6.34 8.34
CA GLN A 434 -31.09 -6.45 8.26
C GLN A 434 -31.82 -5.22 8.84
N ALA A 435 -31.21 -4.54 9.82
CA ALA A 435 -31.76 -3.32 10.39
C ALA A 435 -31.53 -2.08 9.52
N LEU A 436 -30.43 -2.05 8.74
CA LEU A 436 -30.05 -0.95 7.85
C LEU A 436 -30.74 -1.02 6.48
N LEU A 437 -30.80 -2.22 5.89
CA LEU A 437 -31.31 -2.43 4.53
C LEU A 437 -32.58 -3.29 4.53
N PRO A 438 -33.54 -3.03 3.62
CA PRO A 438 -34.72 -3.86 3.43
C PRO A 438 -34.34 -5.15 2.69
N VAL A 439 -33.81 -6.14 3.41
CA VAL A 439 -33.39 -7.42 2.82
C VAL A 439 -34.32 -8.58 3.17
N ALA A 440 -34.49 -9.51 2.24
CA ALA A 440 -35.22 -10.76 2.44
C ALA A 440 -34.30 -11.95 2.14
N LEU A 441 -34.27 -12.94 3.03
CA LEU A 441 -33.52 -14.18 2.81
C LEU A 441 -34.19 -14.97 1.67
N VAL A 442 -33.41 -15.34 0.64
CA VAL A 442 -33.93 -16.06 -0.54
C VAL A 442 -33.41 -17.49 -0.66
N ALA A 443 -32.23 -17.78 -0.11
CA ALA A 443 -31.67 -19.12 -0.08
C ALA A 443 -30.47 -19.23 0.87
N GLU A 444 -30.17 -20.47 1.27
CA GLU A 444 -29.05 -20.81 2.13
C GLU A 444 -28.35 -22.07 1.60
N GLU A 445 -27.04 -22.15 1.81
CA GLU A 445 -26.20 -23.31 1.50
C GLU A 445 -25.10 -23.44 2.57
N GLY A 446 -25.27 -24.37 3.51
CA GLY A 446 -24.33 -24.52 4.62
C GLY A 446 -24.22 -23.23 5.44
N ASN A 447 -23.03 -22.61 5.42
CA ASN A 447 -22.78 -21.33 6.11
C ASN A 447 -23.07 -20.10 5.24
N LEU A 448 -23.52 -20.28 4.00
CA LEU A 448 -23.85 -19.18 3.10
C LEU A 448 -25.34 -18.83 3.21
N ALA A 449 -25.64 -17.54 3.25
CA ALA A 449 -26.99 -17.02 3.15
C ALA A 449 -27.06 -15.92 2.08
N LEU A 450 -27.97 -16.08 1.13
CA LEU A 450 -28.22 -15.11 0.08
C LEU A 450 -29.47 -14.31 0.43
N TYR A 451 -29.28 -13.00 0.55
CA TYR A 451 -30.34 -12.03 0.76
C TYR A 451 -30.59 -11.23 -0.51
N GLN A 452 -31.86 -10.98 -0.83
CA GLN A 452 -32.26 -10.04 -1.86
C GLN A 452 -32.59 -8.69 -1.24
N VAL A 453 -32.08 -7.61 -1.81
CA VAL A 453 -32.50 -6.25 -1.46
C VAL A 453 -33.87 -5.99 -2.08
N THR A 454 -34.83 -5.61 -1.25
CA THR A 454 -36.25 -5.45 -1.59
C THR A 454 -36.66 -3.97 -1.62
N GLY A 455 -37.77 -3.69 -2.32
CA GLY A 455 -38.30 -2.33 -2.49
C GLY A 455 -37.74 -1.59 -3.71
N ASP A 456 -38.39 -0.49 -4.09
CA ASP A 456 -37.92 0.42 -5.15
C ASP A 456 -36.92 1.41 -4.55
N LEU A 457 -35.64 1.01 -4.49
CA LEU A 457 -34.57 1.87 -4.02
C LEU A 457 -34.13 2.82 -5.14
N ARG A 458 -34.02 4.12 -4.82
CA ARG A 458 -33.56 5.14 -5.76
C ARG A 458 -32.38 5.89 -5.16
N PRO A 459 -31.35 6.23 -5.95
CA PRO A 459 -30.26 7.05 -5.46
C PRO A 459 -30.77 8.42 -5.02
N ALA A 460 -30.08 9.03 -4.06
CA ALA A 460 -30.34 10.41 -3.67
C ALA A 460 -30.19 11.35 -4.88
N GLN A 461 -31.05 12.38 -4.93
CA GLN A 461 -30.97 13.44 -5.94
C GLN A 461 -30.21 14.67 -5.44
N ASP A 462 -30.07 14.79 -4.12
CA ASP A 462 -29.42 15.89 -3.44
C ASP A 462 -28.28 15.34 -2.56
N TYR A 463 -27.08 15.88 -2.74
CA TYR A 463 -25.91 15.48 -1.95
C TYR A 463 -25.33 16.69 -1.23
N GLN A 464 -25.20 16.60 0.10
CA GLN A 464 -24.38 17.53 0.86
C GLN A 464 -22.90 17.14 0.70
N VAL A 465 -22.22 17.80 -0.24
CA VAL A 465 -20.86 17.42 -0.66
C VAL A 465 -19.86 17.42 0.49
N GLY A 466 -20.02 18.31 1.48
CA GLY A 466 -19.16 18.39 2.65
C GLY A 466 -19.55 17.55 3.86
N GLY A 467 -20.62 16.76 3.77
CA GLY A 467 -21.04 15.85 4.83
C GLY A 467 -20.88 14.38 4.44
N ASP A 468 -21.47 13.52 5.25
CA ASP A 468 -21.45 12.06 5.04
C ASP A 468 -22.08 11.63 3.70
N ASP A 469 -23.06 12.35 3.15
CA ASP A 469 -23.65 12.05 1.83
C ASP A 469 -22.67 12.32 0.68
N GLY A 470 -21.78 13.31 0.85
CA GLY A 470 -20.73 13.61 -0.12
C GLY A 470 -19.75 12.46 -0.32
N ARG A 471 -19.53 11.64 0.72
CA ARG A 471 -18.63 10.47 0.64
C ARG A 471 -19.07 9.44 -0.40
N LEU A 472 -20.36 9.38 -0.71
CA LEU A 472 -20.89 8.51 -1.75
C LEU A 472 -20.42 8.89 -3.15
N ILE A 473 -20.15 10.19 -3.38
CA ILE A 473 -19.94 10.75 -4.72
C ILE A 473 -18.55 11.34 -4.93
N LEU A 474 -17.81 11.70 -3.87
CA LEU A 474 -16.48 12.30 -3.97
C LEU A 474 -15.43 11.26 -4.37
N ALA A 475 -14.67 11.55 -5.43
CA ALA A 475 -13.49 10.78 -5.86
C ALA A 475 -12.21 11.65 -5.78
N GLU A 476 -11.23 11.45 -6.67
CA GLU A 476 -9.96 12.18 -6.59
C GLU A 476 -10.11 13.70 -6.82
N GLY A 477 -9.22 14.48 -6.20
CA GLY A 477 -9.11 15.93 -6.42
C GLY A 477 -9.88 16.81 -5.45
N TRP A 478 -10.56 16.23 -4.47
CA TRP A 478 -11.26 16.95 -3.40
C TRP A 478 -10.47 16.96 -2.09
N SER A 479 -10.76 17.91 -1.20
CA SER A 479 -10.30 17.85 0.19
C SER A 479 -11.08 16.81 0.99
N PRO A 480 -10.51 16.24 2.07
CA PRO A 480 -11.27 15.38 2.97
C PRO A 480 -12.43 16.18 3.58
N PRO A 481 -13.71 15.83 3.33
CA PRO A 481 -14.83 16.48 4.02
C PRO A 481 -14.78 16.17 5.52
N VAL A 482 -15.36 17.07 6.31
CA VAL A 482 -15.45 16.94 7.77
C VAL A 482 -16.35 15.75 8.10
N LEU A 483 -15.87 14.84 8.96
CA LEU A 483 -16.60 13.62 9.33
C LEU A 483 -17.65 13.95 10.40
N GLY A 484 -18.91 13.57 10.17
CA GLY A 484 -20.02 13.77 11.11
C GLY A 484 -21.39 13.90 10.42
N PRO A 485 -22.49 13.78 11.17
CA PRO A 485 -23.85 13.94 10.63
C PRO A 485 -24.03 15.32 10.01
N ALA A 486 -24.94 15.41 9.02
CA ALA A 486 -25.29 16.66 8.34
C ALA A 486 -25.61 17.78 9.35
N GLY A 487 -24.62 18.63 9.58
CA GLY A 487 -24.60 19.76 10.52
C GLY A 487 -23.60 20.80 10.00
N ALA A 488 -23.87 22.07 10.31
CA ALA A 488 -23.50 23.25 9.52
C ALA A 488 -22.00 23.41 9.14
N ASP A 489 -21.77 23.87 7.91
CA ASP A 489 -20.58 24.62 7.44
C ASP A 489 -19.32 23.83 7.04
N ALA A 490 -19.42 22.52 6.82
CA ALA A 490 -18.32 21.74 6.27
C ALA A 490 -18.10 22.00 4.77
N ALA A 491 -17.03 22.75 4.45
CA ALA A 491 -16.61 23.04 3.09
C ALA A 491 -15.73 21.93 2.51
N VAL A 492 -15.88 21.64 1.21
CA VAL A 492 -14.95 20.79 0.46
C VAL A 492 -14.34 21.61 -0.66
N TYR A 493 -13.02 21.48 -0.81
CA TYR A 493 -12.23 22.25 -1.75
C TYR A 493 -11.84 21.35 -2.92
N ALA A 494 -11.96 21.88 -4.13
CA ALA A 494 -11.28 21.30 -5.28
C ALA A 494 -9.80 21.66 -5.19
N GLN A 495 -8.94 20.67 -5.12
CA GLN A 495 -7.50 20.80 -4.86
C GLN A 495 -6.62 20.35 -6.04
N ARG A 496 -7.23 19.78 -7.08
CA ARG A 496 -6.57 19.37 -8.34
C ARG A 496 -7.25 20.03 -9.55
N ASP A 497 -6.52 20.08 -10.65
CA ASP A 497 -6.98 20.69 -11.92
C ASP A 497 -8.24 20.04 -12.48
N GLY A 498 -8.46 18.77 -12.15
CA GLY A 498 -9.74 18.07 -12.25
C GLY A 498 -10.14 17.48 -10.90
N ALA A 499 -11.31 17.87 -10.38
CA ALA A 499 -11.96 17.22 -9.25
C ALA A 499 -13.05 16.28 -9.76
N ARG A 500 -13.04 15.01 -9.33
CA ARG A 500 -13.91 13.96 -9.86
C ARG A 500 -15.03 13.60 -8.90
N LEU A 501 -16.20 13.35 -9.48
CA LEU A 501 -17.40 12.89 -8.82
C LEU A 501 -17.89 11.62 -9.54
N LEU A 502 -18.45 10.68 -8.77
CA LEU A 502 -19.14 9.51 -9.29
C LEU A 502 -20.64 9.70 -9.02
N LEU A 503 -21.41 9.98 -10.07
CA LEU A 503 -22.82 10.35 -9.93
C LEU A 503 -23.75 9.32 -10.59
N PRO A 504 -24.83 8.90 -9.92
CA PRO A 504 -25.84 8.03 -10.53
C PRO A 504 -26.76 8.84 -11.46
N LEU A 505 -26.22 9.31 -12.58
CA LEU A 505 -26.97 10.10 -13.57
C LEU A 505 -27.94 9.21 -14.34
N ALA A 506 -29.17 9.70 -14.50
CA ALA A 506 -30.20 9.01 -15.26
C ALA A 506 -29.84 8.96 -16.77
N PRO A 507 -30.25 7.92 -17.52
CA PRO A 507 -30.07 7.84 -18.97
C PRO A 507 -30.70 9.01 -19.73
N GLU A 508 -31.74 9.63 -19.16
CA GLU A 508 -32.42 10.80 -19.69
C GLU A 508 -31.57 12.08 -19.56
N ALA A 509 -32.05 13.16 -20.17
CA ALA A 509 -31.45 14.47 -19.94
C ALA A 509 -31.52 14.79 -18.44
N THR A 510 -30.42 15.25 -17.87
CA THR A 510 -30.33 15.56 -16.45
C THR A 510 -29.68 16.91 -16.27
N ARG A 511 -30.29 17.78 -15.48
CA ARG A 511 -29.71 19.03 -15.02
C ARG A 511 -28.95 18.80 -13.72
N VAL A 512 -27.70 19.24 -13.71
CA VAL A 512 -26.82 19.17 -12.54
C VAL A 512 -26.49 20.57 -12.08
N ARG A 513 -26.67 20.82 -10.79
CA ARG A 513 -26.44 22.12 -10.16
C ARG A 513 -25.42 22.00 -9.04
N PHE A 514 -24.37 22.80 -9.12
CA PHE A 514 -23.35 22.92 -8.08
C PHE A 514 -23.54 24.22 -7.31
N TYR A 515 -23.57 24.16 -5.98
CA TYR A 515 -23.56 25.35 -5.14
C TYR A 515 -22.15 25.66 -4.63
N GLY A 516 -21.62 26.84 -4.94
CA GLY A 516 -20.28 27.23 -4.54
C GLY A 516 -19.85 28.57 -5.10
N ARG A 517 -18.55 28.87 -4.97
CA ARG A 517 -17.92 30.05 -5.56
C ARG A 517 -16.49 29.73 -6.00
N SER A 518 -15.89 30.61 -6.77
CA SER A 518 -14.46 30.55 -7.07
C SER A 518 -13.61 31.23 -5.99
N VAL A 519 -12.37 30.75 -5.77
CA VAL A 519 -11.34 31.53 -5.06
C VAL A 519 -10.70 32.54 -6.03
N ALA A 520 -10.45 32.16 -7.28
CA ALA A 520 -9.83 33.01 -8.29
C ALA A 520 -10.85 33.93 -9.00
N PRO A 521 -10.48 35.18 -9.38
CA PRO A 521 -11.39 36.13 -10.02
C PRO A 521 -11.86 35.72 -11.42
N ASP A 522 -10.97 35.13 -12.24
CA ASP A 522 -11.24 34.75 -13.63
C ASP A 522 -11.36 33.24 -13.84
N GLN A 523 -12.07 32.57 -12.95
CA GLN A 523 -12.17 31.12 -12.95
C GLN A 523 -13.15 30.61 -14.00
N ARG A 524 -12.70 29.66 -14.82
CA ARG A 524 -13.58 28.86 -15.69
C ARG A 524 -13.69 27.45 -15.12
N LEU A 525 -14.93 26.95 -15.10
CA LEU A 525 -15.22 25.56 -14.77
C LEU A 525 -15.70 24.84 -16.03
N THR A 526 -15.00 23.78 -16.40
CA THR A 526 -15.38 22.90 -17.51
C THR A 526 -15.90 21.58 -16.94
N LEU A 527 -17.16 21.25 -17.25
CA LEU A 527 -17.78 19.99 -16.88
C LEU A 527 -17.49 18.95 -17.96
N GLN A 528 -16.91 17.82 -17.55
CA GLN A 528 -16.74 16.62 -18.37
C GLN A 528 -17.57 15.48 -17.74
N VAL A 529 -18.31 14.74 -18.56
CA VAL A 529 -19.14 13.60 -18.14
C VAL A 529 -18.83 12.42 -19.05
N ASP A 530 -18.44 11.28 -18.46
CA ASP A 530 -18.13 10.04 -19.17
C ASP A 530 -17.12 10.26 -20.33
N GLY A 531 -16.11 11.09 -20.06
CA GLY A 531 -15.07 11.43 -21.03
C GLY A 531 -15.42 12.56 -22.00
N ARG A 532 -16.68 13.02 -22.07
CA ARG A 532 -17.11 14.09 -23.00
C ARG A 532 -17.22 15.44 -22.31
N ILE A 533 -16.72 16.50 -22.94
CA ILE A 533 -16.90 17.88 -22.45
C ILE A 533 -18.35 18.29 -22.69
N ILE A 534 -19.05 18.70 -21.64
CA ILE A 534 -20.44 19.17 -21.70
C ILE A 534 -20.48 20.67 -21.96
N ALA A 535 -19.85 21.46 -21.09
CA ALA A 535 -19.76 22.92 -21.24
C ALA A 535 -18.64 23.50 -20.38
N SER A 536 -18.22 24.72 -20.74
CA SER A 536 -17.33 25.56 -19.92
C SER A 536 -18.05 26.85 -19.56
N ARG A 537 -18.12 27.18 -18.27
CA ARG A 537 -18.81 28.36 -17.74
C ARG A 537 -17.87 29.18 -16.86
N ALA A 538 -18.08 30.49 -16.80
CA ALA A 538 -17.43 31.34 -15.80
C ALA A 538 -17.95 30.96 -14.41
N PHE A 539 -17.06 30.93 -13.43
CA PHE A 539 -17.39 30.59 -12.05
C PHE A 539 -17.10 31.79 -11.15
N SER A 540 -18.16 32.42 -10.66
CA SER A 540 -18.09 33.69 -9.91
C SER A 540 -17.45 33.51 -8.54
N GLN A 541 -16.80 34.57 -8.04
CA GLN A 541 -16.38 34.68 -6.63
C GLN A 541 -17.56 34.92 -5.67
N GLU A 542 -18.74 35.23 -6.21
CA GLU A 542 -19.98 35.24 -5.44
C GLU A 542 -20.54 33.82 -5.33
N THR A 543 -21.01 33.46 -4.13
CA THR A 543 -21.62 32.16 -3.91
C THR A 543 -22.94 32.06 -4.64
N GLY A 544 -23.07 31.05 -5.49
CA GLY A 544 -24.24 30.85 -6.33
C GLY A 544 -24.37 29.44 -6.89
N TRP A 545 -25.44 29.25 -7.65
CA TRP A 545 -25.68 28.02 -8.38
C TRP A 545 -25.02 28.07 -9.74
N LEU A 546 -24.22 27.05 -10.04
CA LEU A 546 -23.72 26.79 -11.37
C LEU A 546 -24.44 25.58 -11.96
N THR A 547 -25.14 25.79 -13.06
CA THR A 547 -26.03 24.79 -13.66
C THR A 547 -25.48 24.29 -14.99
N PHE A 548 -25.57 22.98 -15.21
CA PHE A 548 -25.24 22.31 -16.45
C PHE A 548 -26.40 21.41 -16.87
N ASP A 549 -26.81 21.50 -18.13
CA ASP A 549 -27.75 20.55 -18.72
C ASP A 549 -26.93 19.45 -19.41
N ILE A 550 -27.06 18.23 -18.90
CA ILE A 550 -26.38 17.05 -19.42
C ILE A 550 -27.36 16.33 -20.37
N PRO A 551 -26.97 16.07 -21.63
CA PRO A 551 -27.85 15.41 -22.59
C PRO A 551 -28.13 13.96 -22.20
N ALA A 552 -29.25 13.42 -22.70
CA ALA A 552 -29.56 12.00 -22.56
C ALA A 552 -28.45 11.13 -23.18
N ASP A 553 -28.08 10.05 -22.50
CA ASP A 553 -27.22 9.00 -23.05
C ASP A 553 -27.71 7.63 -22.53
N PRO A 554 -28.38 6.82 -23.39
CA PRO A 554 -28.86 5.49 -23.02
C PRO A 554 -27.77 4.50 -22.59
N ARG A 555 -26.49 4.82 -22.86
CA ARG A 555 -25.34 3.96 -22.54
C ARG A 555 -24.62 4.40 -21.25
N ARG A 556 -25.23 5.25 -20.44
CA ARG A 556 -24.63 5.69 -19.17
C ARG A 556 -24.30 4.48 -18.30
N PRO A 557 -23.10 4.45 -17.69
CA PRO A 557 -22.82 3.51 -16.63
C PRO A 557 -23.68 3.83 -15.40
N LEU A 558 -23.79 2.87 -14.47
CA LEU A 558 -24.48 3.06 -13.18
C LEU A 558 -24.00 4.30 -12.41
N LEU A 559 -22.69 4.56 -12.45
CA LEU A 559 -22.07 5.76 -11.90
C LEU A 559 -21.31 6.46 -13.03
N SER A 560 -21.83 7.59 -13.49
CA SER A 560 -21.18 8.45 -14.46
C SER A 560 -19.94 9.12 -13.85
N ASP A 561 -18.87 9.17 -14.64
CA ASP A 561 -17.63 9.87 -14.31
C ASP A 561 -17.80 11.36 -14.59
N VAL A 562 -17.95 12.16 -13.54
CA VAL A 562 -18.17 13.60 -13.65
C VAL A 562 -16.94 14.36 -13.15
N ARG A 563 -16.23 15.02 -14.07
CA ARG A 563 -15.00 15.75 -13.77
C ARG A 563 -15.20 17.26 -13.94
N LEU A 564 -14.87 17.98 -12.87
CA LEU A 564 -14.87 19.43 -12.77
C LEU A 564 -13.46 19.94 -13.03
N ARG A 565 -13.21 20.56 -14.19
CA ARG A 565 -11.89 21.10 -14.55
C ARG A 565 -11.82 22.60 -14.37
N PHE A 566 -10.80 23.05 -13.66
CA PHE A 566 -10.62 24.43 -13.23
C PHE A 566 -9.42 25.08 -13.95
N SER A 567 -9.58 26.33 -14.42
CA SER A 567 -8.52 27.05 -15.15
C SER A 567 -7.40 27.63 -14.29
N SER A 568 -7.64 27.97 -13.02
CA SER A 568 -6.69 28.76 -12.20
C SER A 568 -6.51 28.18 -10.79
N LEU A 569 -5.25 28.10 -10.34
CA LEU A 569 -4.85 27.66 -9.00
C LEU A 569 -4.63 28.85 -8.07
N VAL A 570 -5.03 28.73 -6.80
CA VAL A 570 -4.73 29.70 -5.73
C VAL A 570 -3.99 28.98 -4.58
N PRO A 571 -2.80 29.45 -4.18
CA PRO A 571 -2.10 28.91 -3.01
C PRO A 571 -2.85 29.14 -1.70
N VAL A 572 -2.94 28.11 -0.85
CA VAL A 572 -3.65 28.20 0.45
C VAL A 572 -3.06 29.26 1.35
N ALA A 573 -1.73 29.43 1.34
CA ALA A 573 -1.04 30.45 2.15
C ALA A 573 -1.42 31.91 1.80
N GLU A 574 -2.03 32.14 0.63
CA GLU A 574 -2.42 33.49 0.18
C GLU A 574 -3.83 33.89 0.65
N PHE A 575 -4.77 32.94 0.77
CA PHE A 575 -6.17 33.25 1.14
C PHE A 575 -6.66 32.58 2.43
N GLY A 576 -5.99 31.54 2.91
CA GLY A 576 -6.36 30.77 4.12
C GLY A 576 -5.81 31.33 5.43
N ARG A 577 -5.50 32.64 5.48
CA ARG A 577 -4.89 33.28 6.64
C ARG A 577 -5.90 33.55 7.75
N GLY A 578 -5.47 33.30 8.98
CA GLY A 578 -6.23 33.55 10.20
C GLY A 578 -6.23 35.02 10.62
N PRO A 579 -6.59 35.32 11.89
CA PRO A 579 -6.58 34.39 13.02
C PRO A 579 -7.81 33.47 13.08
N TRP A 580 -7.57 32.17 13.20
CA TRP A 580 -8.59 31.13 13.39
C TRP A 580 -8.57 30.64 14.84
N PRO A 581 -9.67 30.74 15.60
CA PRO A 581 -9.67 30.33 17.02
C PRO A 581 -9.40 28.82 17.18
N VAL A 582 -8.59 28.46 18.17
CA VAL A 582 -8.24 27.07 18.50
C VAL A 582 -9.04 26.62 19.73
N GLY A 583 -10.14 25.90 19.48
CA GLY A 583 -11.03 25.42 20.54
C GLY A 583 -11.44 26.55 21.51
N ARG A 584 -11.24 26.31 22.80
CA ARG A 584 -11.40 27.27 23.90
C ARG A 584 -10.07 27.65 24.56
N THR A 585 -8.94 27.37 23.89
CA THR A 585 -7.59 27.56 24.46
C THR A 585 -7.23 29.02 24.69
N GLY A 586 -7.92 29.95 24.01
CA GLY A 586 -7.56 31.36 23.94
C GLY A 586 -6.52 31.68 22.88
N ALA A 587 -5.92 30.67 22.24
CA ALA A 587 -5.01 30.83 21.11
C ALA A 587 -5.77 30.92 19.77
N ALA A 588 -5.11 31.49 18.77
CA ALA A 588 -5.59 31.50 17.40
C ALA A 588 -4.47 31.09 16.44
N SER A 589 -4.81 30.31 15.42
CA SER A 589 -3.90 29.90 14.37
C SER A 589 -3.84 30.93 13.24
N PRO A 590 -2.64 31.40 12.84
CA PRO A 590 -2.47 32.27 11.67
C PRO A 590 -2.59 31.50 10.34
N VAL A 591 -2.49 30.16 10.40
CA VAL A 591 -2.50 29.24 9.25
C VAL A 591 -3.68 28.26 9.34
N SER A 592 -4.04 27.65 8.22
CA SER A 592 -5.04 26.57 8.21
C SER A 592 -4.39 25.24 8.63
N ILE A 593 -5.05 24.50 9.51
CA ILE A 593 -4.58 23.22 10.04
C ILE A 593 -5.69 22.18 9.88
N LEU A 594 -5.39 21.05 9.24
CA LEU A 594 -6.25 19.87 9.17
C LEU A 594 -5.50 18.69 9.80
N VAL A 595 -6.10 18.10 10.84
CA VAL A 595 -5.54 16.93 11.52
C VAL A 595 -6.45 15.74 11.27
N ARG A 596 -5.88 14.63 10.78
CA ARG A 596 -6.60 13.37 10.54
C ARG A 596 -5.86 12.22 11.21
N SER A 597 -6.61 11.36 11.87
CA SER A 597 -6.11 10.34 12.76
C SER A 597 -6.89 9.05 12.60
N ALA A 598 -6.20 7.93 12.46
CA ALA A 598 -6.87 6.64 12.27
C ALA A 598 -6.02 5.47 12.77
N GLY A 599 -6.64 4.64 13.60
CA GLY A 599 -6.09 3.34 13.95
C GLY A 599 -6.15 2.35 12.79
N GLU A 600 -5.61 1.15 12.97
CA GLU A 600 -5.47 0.15 11.91
C GLU A 600 -6.80 -0.11 11.16
N GLU A 601 -7.87 -0.29 11.93
CA GLU A 601 -9.18 -0.68 11.39
C GLU A 601 -9.89 0.45 10.65
N THR A 602 -9.56 1.70 10.98
CA THR A 602 -10.26 2.89 10.45
C THR A 602 -9.44 3.65 9.40
N GLY A 603 -8.14 3.39 9.27
CA GLY A 603 -7.32 4.13 8.30
C GLY A 603 -5.84 3.76 8.23
N ASP A 604 -5.23 3.40 9.36
CA ASP A 604 -3.78 3.27 9.53
C ASP A 604 -3.01 4.51 8.99
N PHE A 605 -3.38 5.70 9.46
CA PHE A 605 -2.68 6.93 9.08
C PHE A 605 -2.69 7.99 10.18
N ALA A 606 -1.70 8.87 10.11
CA ALA A 606 -1.53 10.06 10.92
C ALA A 606 -1.11 11.22 10.00
N HIS A 607 -1.99 12.22 9.84
CA HIS A 607 -1.74 13.39 9.01
C HIS A 607 -1.95 14.69 9.76
N VAL A 608 -1.05 15.66 9.53
CA VAL A 608 -1.16 17.04 10.01
C VAL A 608 -0.84 17.96 8.84
N TYR A 609 -1.88 18.42 8.15
CA TYR A 609 -1.73 19.34 7.03
C TYR A 609 -1.73 20.79 7.52
N VAL A 610 -0.63 21.51 7.33
CA VAL A 610 -0.52 22.94 7.59
C VAL A 610 -0.50 23.67 6.25
N ASN A 611 -1.52 24.50 6.00
CA ASN A 611 -1.80 25.08 4.69
C ASN A 611 -1.77 24.05 3.55
N GLY A 612 -2.23 22.82 3.83
CA GLY A 612 -2.26 21.73 2.85
C GLY A 612 -0.92 21.03 2.60
N ILE A 613 0.09 21.24 3.45
CA ILE A 613 1.35 20.49 3.44
C ILE A 613 1.35 19.55 4.64
N ASP A 614 1.48 18.26 4.41
CA ASP A 614 1.55 17.28 5.50
C ASP A 614 2.91 17.35 6.21
N LEU A 615 2.88 17.60 7.51
CA LEU A 615 4.06 17.70 8.36
C LEU A 615 4.18 16.51 9.33
N ALA A 616 3.20 15.61 9.37
CA ALA A 616 3.24 14.44 10.24
C ALA A 616 4.26 13.40 9.71
N PRO A 617 5.06 12.76 10.59
CA PRO A 617 5.93 11.65 10.22
C PRO A 617 5.17 10.38 9.78
N ASN A 618 3.88 10.31 10.13
CA ASN A 618 2.98 9.20 9.84
C ASN A 618 3.52 7.85 10.36
N GLN A 619 4.03 7.83 11.61
CA GLN A 619 4.52 6.61 12.28
C GLN A 619 3.51 6.08 13.29
N ARG A 620 3.59 4.81 13.69
CA ARG A 620 2.73 4.25 14.76
C ARG A 620 2.84 5.08 16.05
N GLY A 621 1.73 5.25 16.76
CA GLY A 621 1.65 6.03 17.99
C GLY A 621 1.27 7.50 17.77
N TYR A 622 1.62 8.37 18.71
CA TYR A 622 1.36 9.81 18.63
C TYR A 622 2.33 10.51 17.69
N ASN A 623 1.81 11.31 16.76
CA ASN A 623 2.57 12.19 15.88
C ASN A 623 2.16 13.64 16.19
N LEU A 624 3.10 14.47 16.61
CA LEU A 624 2.86 15.84 17.07
C LEU A 624 3.64 16.84 16.21
N VAL A 625 2.99 17.95 15.88
CA VAL A 625 3.58 19.08 15.13
C VAL A 625 3.35 20.35 15.93
N ALA A 626 4.44 21.02 16.33
CA ALA A 626 4.38 22.31 17.02
C ALA A 626 4.66 23.46 16.05
N LEU A 627 3.85 24.51 16.13
CA LEU A 627 3.91 25.70 15.29
C LEU A 627 4.01 26.97 16.13
N ASP A 628 4.68 27.97 15.59
CA ASP A 628 4.70 29.31 16.19
C ASP A 628 3.32 29.96 16.06
N PRO A 629 2.76 30.51 17.16
CA PRO A 629 1.42 31.08 17.15
C PRO A 629 1.32 32.41 16.37
N ALA A 630 2.44 33.10 16.09
CA ALA A 630 2.45 34.39 15.42
C ALA A 630 2.35 34.26 13.89
N ASP A 631 3.07 33.32 13.28
CA ASP A 631 3.14 33.17 11.82
C ASP A 631 2.87 31.73 11.32
N GLY A 632 2.77 30.76 12.22
CA GLY A 632 2.50 29.36 11.89
C GLY A 632 3.71 28.62 11.33
N HIS A 633 4.93 29.13 11.51
CA HIS A 633 6.14 28.41 11.11
C HIS A 633 6.34 27.16 11.96
N LEU A 634 6.96 26.14 11.36
CA LEU A 634 7.24 24.89 12.04
C LEU A 634 8.32 25.07 13.11
N LEU A 635 7.99 24.77 14.37
CA LEU A 635 8.95 24.74 15.47
C LEU A 635 9.65 23.38 15.54
N VAL A 636 8.86 22.32 15.70
CA VAL A 636 9.38 20.96 15.86
C VAL A 636 8.31 19.91 15.56
N VAL A 637 8.75 18.73 15.10
CA VAL A 637 7.90 17.54 14.87
C VAL A 637 8.39 16.41 15.75
N GLY A 638 7.46 15.61 16.29
CA GLY A 638 7.76 14.41 17.08
C GLY A 638 6.87 13.22 16.71
N ALA A 639 7.41 12.01 16.85
CA ALA A 639 6.67 10.76 16.77
C ALA A 639 7.01 9.86 17.96
N PHE A 640 5.99 9.30 18.60
CA PHE A 640 6.10 8.60 19.87
C PHE A 640 5.28 7.31 19.80
N ASP A 641 5.96 6.18 19.62
CA ASP A 641 5.35 4.85 19.61
C ASP A 641 4.99 4.40 21.03
N THR A 642 3.93 4.98 21.58
CA THR A 642 3.38 4.64 22.91
C THR A 642 2.67 3.27 22.92
N HIS A 643 2.83 2.47 21.87
CA HIS A 643 2.41 1.07 21.82
C HIS A 643 3.59 0.14 22.11
N ALA A 644 4.70 0.27 21.37
CA ALA A 644 5.80 -0.69 21.42
C ALA A 644 7.07 -0.18 22.13
N ASP A 645 7.24 1.12 22.34
CA ASP A 645 8.43 1.68 23.00
C ASP A 645 8.10 2.19 24.41
N ALA A 646 8.63 1.50 25.41
CA ALA A 646 8.43 1.83 26.82
C ALA A 646 8.93 3.21 27.24
N ALA A 647 9.87 3.82 26.49
CA ALA A 647 10.36 5.16 26.76
C ALA A 647 9.60 6.26 25.98
N ALA A 648 8.66 5.90 25.10
CA ALA A 648 7.96 6.85 24.25
C ALA A 648 7.14 7.88 25.06
N SER A 649 6.47 7.46 26.13
CA SER A 649 5.66 8.36 26.96
C SER A 649 6.49 9.42 27.69
N GLY A 650 7.64 9.05 28.25
CA GLY A 650 8.58 10.01 28.84
C GLY A 650 9.10 11.02 27.82
N ARG A 651 9.51 10.55 26.63
CA ARG A 651 9.98 11.44 25.56
C ARG A 651 8.89 12.36 25.03
N LEU A 652 7.63 11.90 24.98
CA LEU A 652 6.49 12.75 24.62
C LEU A 652 6.32 13.87 25.66
N ALA A 653 6.36 13.54 26.95
CA ALA A 653 6.24 14.52 28.02
C ALA A 653 7.37 15.56 28.02
N GLU A 654 8.62 15.12 27.83
CA GLU A 654 9.77 16.02 27.67
C GLU A 654 9.62 16.94 26.45
N TRP A 655 9.16 16.39 25.31
CA TRP A 655 8.94 17.15 24.09
C TRP A 655 7.90 18.25 24.28
N VAL A 656 6.77 17.95 24.94
CA VAL A 656 5.73 18.94 25.25
C VAL A 656 6.24 19.98 26.24
N GLY A 657 6.94 19.56 27.29
CA GLY A 657 7.49 20.45 28.32
C GLY A 657 8.56 21.42 27.81
N ALA A 658 9.22 21.10 26.69
CA ALA A 658 10.20 21.96 26.04
C ALA A 658 9.59 23.05 25.15
N LEU A 659 8.27 23.02 24.88
CA LEU A 659 7.62 23.98 23.99
C LEU A 659 7.45 25.36 24.65
N PRO A 660 7.61 26.46 23.89
CA PRO A 660 7.23 27.79 24.37
C PRO A 660 5.75 27.85 24.73
N VAL A 661 5.41 28.54 25.83
CA VAL A 661 4.00 28.79 26.20
C VAL A 661 3.29 29.53 25.05
N GLY A 662 2.11 29.04 24.70
CA GLY A 662 1.31 29.55 23.57
C GLY A 662 1.62 28.89 22.23
N ALA A 663 2.66 28.07 22.11
CA ALA A 663 2.94 27.30 20.89
C ALA A 663 1.72 26.44 20.50
N LEU A 664 1.32 26.48 19.24
CA LEU A 664 0.21 25.68 18.74
C LEU A 664 0.69 24.24 18.54
N VAL A 665 -0.09 23.26 18.99
CA VAL A 665 0.26 21.85 18.84
C VAL A 665 -0.89 21.10 18.17
N ALA A 666 -0.60 20.53 17.00
CA ALA A 666 -1.48 19.61 16.30
C ALA A 666 -1.01 18.17 16.53
N GLY A 667 -1.91 17.28 16.96
CA GLY A 667 -1.57 15.91 17.29
C GLY A 667 -2.52 14.88 16.70
N THR A 668 -1.96 13.78 16.23
CA THR A 668 -2.67 12.69 15.57
C THR A 668 -2.09 11.33 15.97
N VAL A 669 -2.85 10.25 15.79
CA VAL A 669 -2.48 8.86 16.12
C VAL A 669 -2.61 7.99 14.87
N ARG A 670 -1.63 7.11 14.66
CA ARG A 670 -1.68 6.04 13.66
C ARG A 670 -1.57 4.67 14.33
N ASP A 671 -2.35 3.71 13.80
CA ASP A 671 -2.45 2.32 14.27
C ASP A 671 -2.89 2.20 15.72
N GLU A 672 -1.99 2.39 16.68
CA GLU A 672 -2.19 2.10 18.10
C GLU A 672 -1.33 3.06 18.95
N ALA A 673 -1.92 3.64 19.99
CA ALA A 673 -1.21 4.53 20.92
C ALA A 673 -1.63 4.34 22.39
N SER A 674 -2.55 3.43 22.69
CA SER A 674 -3.23 3.32 23.99
C SER A 674 -2.57 2.34 24.96
N LEU A 675 -1.96 1.25 24.47
CA LEU A 675 -1.60 0.12 25.34
C LEU A 675 -0.40 0.41 26.26
N GLY A 676 0.59 1.15 25.75
CA GLY A 676 1.78 1.57 26.50
C GLY A 676 1.75 3.04 26.91
N LEU A 677 0.59 3.71 26.83
CA LEU A 677 0.47 5.14 27.16
C LEU A 677 0.62 5.37 28.66
N GLY A 678 1.74 5.97 29.06
CA GLY A 678 2.05 6.36 30.43
C GLY A 678 1.27 7.58 30.94
N GLN A 679 1.15 7.71 32.26
CA GLN A 679 0.45 8.81 32.91
C GLN A 679 1.12 10.17 32.62
N GLU A 680 2.46 10.19 32.55
CA GLU A 680 3.27 11.36 32.24
C GLU A 680 2.95 11.94 30.85
N ALA A 681 2.68 11.08 29.86
CA ALA A 681 2.27 11.53 28.52
C ALA A 681 0.85 12.10 28.55
N VAL A 682 -0.07 11.47 29.29
CA VAL A 682 -1.45 11.98 29.47
C VAL A 682 -1.43 13.36 30.13
N ASP A 683 -0.65 13.53 31.18
CA ASP A 683 -0.54 14.82 31.88
C ASP A 683 0.11 15.88 31.01
N ALA A 684 1.11 15.53 30.20
CA ALA A 684 1.68 16.43 29.20
C ALA A 684 0.64 16.87 28.16
N LEU A 685 -0.13 15.93 27.58
CA LEU A 685 -1.21 16.26 26.63
C LEU A 685 -2.27 17.18 27.25
N ARG A 686 -2.61 17.02 28.53
CA ARG A 686 -3.52 17.92 29.25
C ARG A 686 -3.02 19.37 29.31
N THR A 687 -1.70 19.59 29.35
CA THR A 687 -1.12 20.95 29.28
C THR A 687 -1.26 21.62 27.91
N LEU A 688 -1.67 20.86 26.88
CA LEU A 688 -2.03 21.38 25.56
C LEU A 688 -3.53 21.72 25.45
N GLY A 689 -4.29 21.47 26.51
CA GLY A 689 -5.74 21.60 26.55
C GLY A 689 -6.51 20.35 26.13
N VAL A 690 -5.84 19.24 25.83
CA VAL A 690 -6.49 17.95 25.47
C VAL A 690 -7.24 17.39 26.69
N ALA A 691 -8.45 16.86 26.48
CA ALA A 691 -9.22 16.18 27.53
C ALA A 691 -9.15 14.66 27.41
N VAL A 692 -9.07 14.15 26.18
CA VAL A 692 -9.14 12.71 25.90
C VAL A 692 -7.93 11.98 26.45
N ASP A 693 -8.20 10.88 27.16
CA ASP A 693 -7.22 9.88 27.59
C ASP A 693 -7.50 8.60 26.80
N LEU A 694 -6.58 8.22 25.91
CA LEU A 694 -6.76 7.06 25.04
C LEU A 694 -6.56 5.71 25.74
N ARG A 695 -6.10 5.67 26.99
CA ARG A 695 -5.83 4.38 27.65
C ARG A 695 -7.12 3.54 27.72
N GLY A 696 -7.07 2.35 27.13
CA GLY A 696 -8.21 1.43 27.02
C GLY A 696 -8.94 1.49 25.67
N ASP A 697 -8.67 2.52 24.87
CA ASP A 697 -9.26 2.73 23.54
C ASP A 697 -8.34 2.16 22.44
N PHE A 698 -8.16 0.84 22.47
CA PHE A 698 -7.27 0.12 21.55
C PHE A 698 -7.58 0.42 20.07
N ARG A 699 -6.58 0.98 19.37
CA ARG A 699 -6.64 1.39 17.94
C ARG A 699 -7.66 2.46 17.61
N TRP A 700 -7.96 3.36 18.53
CA TRP A 700 -8.79 4.52 18.23
C TRP A 700 -7.96 5.64 17.61
N GLY A 701 -8.56 6.36 16.67
CA GLY A 701 -8.01 7.63 16.18
C GLY A 701 -8.26 8.73 17.19
N HIS A 702 -7.27 9.59 17.41
CA HIS A 702 -7.34 10.81 18.18
C HIS A 702 -6.70 11.96 17.42
N ALA A 703 -7.47 12.98 17.07
CA ALA A 703 -7.03 14.17 16.35
C ALA A 703 -7.29 15.41 17.21
N PHE A 704 -6.29 16.26 17.42
CA PHE A 704 -6.46 17.50 18.19
C PHE A 704 -5.61 18.66 17.70
N VAL A 705 -6.06 19.88 18.01
CA VAL A 705 -5.27 21.11 17.94
C VAL A 705 -5.43 21.85 19.27
N GLY A 706 -4.31 22.01 19.97
CA GLY A 706 -4.21 22.66 21.28
C GLY A 706 -3.15 23.76 21.29
N ALA A 707 -2.88 24.30 22.48
CA ALA A 707 -1.83 25.28 22.69
C ALA A 707 -1.07 24.99 23.99
N ALA A 708 0.26 25.08 23.95
CA ALA A 708 1.11 24.80 25.12
C ALA A 708 0.79 25.76 26.27
N GLY A 709 0.52 25.20 27.46
CA GLY A 709 0.11 25.94 28.64
C GLY A 709 -1.39 26.26 28.71
N ALA A 710 -2.20 25.78 27.76
CA ALA A 710 -3.65 25.93 27.82
C ALA A 710 -4.27 25.07 28.95
N PRO A 711 -5.35 25.53 29.60
CA PRO A 711 -6.06 24.71 30.57
C PRO A 711 -6.58 23.42 29.94
N ALA A 712 -6.55 22.30 30.67
CA ALA A 712 -7.12 21.04 30.18
C ALA A 712 -8.58 21.20 29.73
N ASN A 713 -9.01 20.39 28.75
CA ASN A 713 -10.36 20.46 28.16
C ASN A 713 -10.67 21.79 27.45
N THR A 714 -9.66 22.38 26.82
CA THR A 714 -9.83 23.59 25.99
C THR A 714 -9.38 23.40 24.55
N ALA A 715 -8.67 22.33 24.21
CA ALA A 715 -8.27 22.02 22.84
C ALA A 715 -9.50 21.74 21.94
N LEU A 716 -9.30 21.88 20.63
CA LEU A 716 -10.21 21.29 19.66
C LEU A 716 -9.78 19.84 19.44
N GLU A 717 -10.61 18.86 19.83
CA GLU A 717 -10.25 17.44 19.74
C GLU A 717 -11.41 16.58 19.23
N ALA A 718 -11.06 15.45 18.62
CA ALA A 718 -11.98 14.41 18.18
C ALA A 718 -11.33 13.03 18.42
N VAL A 719 -12.13 12.06 18.85
CA VAL A 719 -11.72 10.68 19.11
C VAL A 719 -12.76 9.72 18.54
N ASN A 720 -12.33 8.68 17.82
CA ASN A 720 -13.24 7.74 17.17
C ASN A 720 -12.57 6.38 16.87
N GLY A 721 -13.28 5.29 17.16
CA GLY A 721 -12.85 3.91 16.89
C GLY A 721 -13.58 3.22 15.71
N ILE A 722 -14.64 3.83 15.16
CA ILE A 722 -15.45 3.30 14.05
C ILE A 722 -15.04 3.93 12.71
N ARG A 723 -14.70 5.22 12.73
CA ARG A 723 -14.26 6.04 11.60
C ARG A 723 -12.97 6.77 11.96
N PRO A 724 -12.22 7.34 11.00
CA PRO A 724 -11.15 8.26 11.33
C PRO A 724 -11.64 9.43 12.21
N ALA A 725 -10.76 9.89 13.11
CA ALA A 725 -10.96 11.13 13.84
C ALA A 725 -10.36 12.30 13.05
N GLN A 726 -11.04 13.45 13.06
CA GLN A 726 -10.62 14.62 12.30
C GLN A 726 -10.99 15.91 13.03
N VAL A 727 -10.08 16.88 13.02
CA VAL A 727 -10.34 18.27 13.42
C VAL A 727 -9.71 19.23 12.42
N ALA A 728 -10.28 20.43 12.30
CA ALA A 728 -9.76 21.47 11.43
C ALA A 728 -9.85 22.85 12.10
N VAL A 729 -8.80 23.66 11.91
CA VAL A 729 -8.73 25.07 12.27
C VAL A 729 -8.50 25.85 10.99
N GLY A 730 -9.45 26.72 10.60
CA GLY A 730 -9.43 27.37 9.30
C GLY A 730 -9.92 26.44 8.18
N LEU A 731 -9.15 26.30 7.10
CA LEU A 731 -9.55 25.53 5.91
C LEU A 731 -9.17 24.04 6.04
N PRO A 732 -10.11 23.09 5.88
CA PRO A 732 -9.83 21.65 5.90
C PRO A 732 -9.24 21.16 4.57
N VAL A 733 -8.01 21.57 4.25
CA VAL A 733 -7.31 21.23 3.00
C VAL A 733 -6.14 20.28 3.23
N SER A 734 -5.86 19.44 2.23
CA SER A 734 -4.76 18.45 2.23
C SER A 734 -3.73 18.68 1.12
N LEU A 735 -3.90 19.71 0.30
CA LEU A 735 -2.93 20.16 -0.71
C LEU A 735 -2.70 21.67 -0.63
N ALA A 736 -1.47 22.12 -0.92
CA ALA A 736 -1.05 23.51 -0.78
C ALA A 736 -1.70 24.50 -1.76
N LYS A 737 -2.46 24.01 -2.74
CA LYS A 737 -3.16 24.82 -3.73
C LYS A 737 -4.59 24.32 -3.87
N VAL A 738 -5.52 25.26 -4.04
CA VAL A 738 -6.93 24.97 -4.32
C VAL A 738 -7.41 25.79 -5.52
N PHE A 739 -8.47 25.33 -6.16
CA PHE A 739 -9.09 26.00 -7.30
C PHE A 739 -10.41 26.69 -6.91
N ALA A 740 -11.20 26.05 -6.05
CA ALA A 740 -12.50 26.56 -5.63
C ALA A 740 -12.97 25.95 -4.30
N PRO A 741 -13.70 26.70 -3.45
CA PRO A 741 -14.45 26.14 -2.34
C PRO A 741 -15.88 25.77 -2.77
N THR A 742 -16.44 24.75 -2.16
CA THR A 742 -17.90 24.63 -2.00
C THR A 742 -18.23 24.84 -0.52
N TRP A 743 -19.18 25.72 -0.20
CA TRP A 743 -19.45 26.19 1.18
C TRP A 743 -20.90 26.00 1.65
N ALA A 744 -21.05 25.65 2.92
CA ALA A 744 -22.26 25.86 3.71
C ALA A 744 -22.02 27.02 4.70
N ARG A 745 -23.02 27.89 4.89
CA ARG A 745 -23.09 28.83 6.03
C ARG A 745 -24.53 28.94 6.52
N ASN A 746 -24.82 28.56 7.76
CA ASN A 746 -26.16 28.69 8.36
C ASN A 746 -26.35 29.96 9.19
N GLY A 747 -27.46 30.65 8.94
CA GLY A 747 -28.14 31.56 9.87
C GLY A 747 -29.57 31.05 10.09
N VAL A 748 -30.04 31.09 11.35
CA VAL A 748 -31.33 30.57 11.83
C VAL A 748 -32.52 31.15 11.06
N PHE A 749 -33.57 30.37 10.74
CA PHE A 749 -34.99 30.76 10.91
C PHE A 749 -35.99 29.64 10.56
N GLY A 750 -37.17 29.73 11.18
CA GLY A 750 -38.30 28.82 11.00
C GLY A 750 -39.14 29.04 9.73
N ASN A 751 -40.06 28.10 9.55
CA ASN A 751 -41.19 28.03 8.62
C ASN A 751 -40.90 28.21 7.11
N LEU A 752 -40.54 27.07 6.51
CA LEU A 752 -41.01 26.47 5.25
C LEU A 752 -41.60 27.42 4.16
N ARG A 753 -40.90 27.42 3.01
CA ARG A 753 -41.19 28.06 1.70
C ARG A 753 -40.45 29.38 1.44
N LYS A 754 -39.13 29.30 1.25
CA LYS A 754 -38.33 30.04 0.25
C LYS A 754 -36.83 29.85 0.53
N ALA A 755 -36.09 29.58 -0.54
CA ALA A 755 -34.64 29.60 -0.77
C ALA A 755 -33.63 29.88 0.38
N ASN A 756 -32.54 29.07 0.36
CA ASN A 756 -31.13 29.28 0.82
C ASN A 756 -30.70 28.56 2.12
N ARG A 757 -29.51 27.94 2.30
CA ARG A 757 -28.29 27.65 1.48
C ARG A 757 -27.39 26.66 2.26
N ALA A 758 -27.07 25.48 1.70
CA ALA A 758 -25.92 24.63 2.08
C ALA A 758 -25.20 24.15 0.79
N SER A 759 -23.97 23.60 0.86
CA SER A 759 -23.26 23.01 -0.29
C SER A 759 -24.01 21.80 -0.85
N TYR A 760 -24.92 22.02 -1.79
CA TYR A 760 -25.68 20.96 -2.43
C TYR A 760 -25.21 20.74 -3.86
N LEU A 761 -25.11 19.46 -4.22
CA LEU A 761 -25.23 19.00 -5.60
C LEU A 761 -26.66 18.52 -5.81
N ILE A 762 -27.38 19.15 -6.73
CA ILE A 762 -28.78 18.79 -7.06
C ILE A 762 -28.81 18.19 -8.46
N LEU A 763 -29.40 17.00 -8.59
CA LEU A 763 -29.71 16.31 -9.83
C LEU A 763 -31.21 16.41 -10.10
N SER A 764 -31.62 17.04 -11.20
CA SER A 764 -33.03 17.11 -11.60
C SER A 764 -33.22 16.68 -13.06
N PRO A 765 -34.28 15.93 -13.40
CA PRO A 765 -34.62 15.61 -14.79
C PRO A 765 -34.99 16.87 -15.61
#